data_AF-A0A448ZPL9-F1
#
_entry.id   AF-A0A448ZPL9-F1
#
_cell.length_a   1.000
_cell.length_b   1.000
_cell.length_c   1.000
_cell.angle_alpha   90.00
_cell.angle_beta   90.00
_cell.angle_gamma   90.00
#
_symmetry.space_group_name_H-M   'P 1'
#
loop_
_entity.id
_entity.type
_entity.pdbx_description
1 polymer ?
#
loop_
_entity_poly.entity_id
_entity_poly.type
_entity_poly.pdbx_seq_one_letter_code
_entity_poly.pdbx_strand_id
1 'polypeptide(L)'
;MKKYMKRVHHSVCQNGGTMKLSDVERPGGMKGMTMKQIFEEHGKSYFTLQIIGEGDSSACFIHAKKDRSAFGKTFIVGEKTICYYVKEPSKLASALDRLFADIECVVSVDCEGVPESLELLQIATGSSVYIFDCHQIGAEQVCQGLKSLLENETPVKLIHDLRNDAIALEAFGGIKLSGALDTQLLAELFCGSPFEGFNAFLSRLDLPKHPSKDFVHGRMNSGINLWDKRPIAQTSLEYAAMDVAFLQNAAERIQEILAPNHLDKLIHASSIRAQNAIKNKGYRAICFDKENTFAIASTELMMATRPKDGFFGEKLKIESDVDEIFDVLPSVYNKIFVDSEKKNHSLLGIFTRSSPTSKRAKEDLIPIELLNDIVLDIGRRALCWIDGSRVHLCDDEDKVVTQGEIEEITARLGTFGSDNRAGLDVGITRKMGSLHRFSAMRDRDGQIIGMTIRIGRNVLGNAAMLMDVLNHTNMSVLILGEPGSGKTTIVREATRMLAQDKNVIVVDTSNEIAGDGKTPHRCIGLARRMMVPSLDKQSAVMIECVQNHTPHVMVIDEIGRPKEVQAASTVKQRGVRLIASAHGNLRGLLKNKDLNGLVGGQERITIGDEMAKEEAKRKKKLALDQGGNYRPVGISKTQTKRRSDPTFEIIVEVSRESRNEWRIVTNSAKAVDRILDGFQYQCQLRKRDPATGEMWMEFGHA
;
A
#
# COMPACT_ATOMS: atom_id res chain seq x y z
N MET A 1 -9.95 49.47 -13.56
CA MET A 1 -8.77 50.15 -13.00
C MET A 1 -7.69 49.18 -12.48
N LYS A 2 -8.01 48.20 -11.60
CA LYS A 2 -7.05 47.20 -11.06
C LYS A 2 -6.16 46.51 -12.13
N LYS A 3 -6.75 45.99 -13.22
CA LYS A 3 -6.00 45.40 -14.36
C LYS A 3 -5.04 46.38 -15.03
N TYR A 4 -5.46 47.64 -15.19
CA TYR A 4 -4.63 48.69 -15.77
C TYR A 4 -3.43 49.01 -14.85
N MET A 5 -3.66 49.19 -13.54
CA MET A 5 -2.58 49.44 -12.58
C MET A 5 -1.58 48.27 -12.47
N LYS A 6 -2.04 47.01 -12.59
CA LYS A 6 -1.17 45.82 -12.65
C LYS A 6 -0.23 45.88 -13.86
N ARG A 7 -0.73 46.29 -15.04
CA ARG A 7 0.09 46.47 -16.26
C ARG A 7 1.12 47.59 -16.10
N VAL A 8 0.73 48.73 -15.54
CA VAL A 8 1.67 49.83 -15.32
C VAL A 8 2.76 49.42 -14.32
N HIS A 9 2.39 48.81 -13.19
CA HIS A 9 3.36 48.32 -12.22
C HIS A 9 4.37 47.34 -12.85
N HIS A 10 3.88 46.39 -13.66
CA HIS A 10 4.75 45.45 -14.37
C HIS A 10 5.73 46.16 -15.31
N SER A 11 5.27 47.17 -16.06
CA SER A 11 6.11 47.93 -16.98
C SER A 11 7.16 48.78 -16.23
N VAL A 12 6.80 49.37 -15.08
CA VAL A 12 7.75 50.10 -14.21
C VAL A 12 8.83 49.17 -13.66
N CYS A 13 8.46 47.95 -13.23
CA CYS A 13 9.41 46.95 -12.77
C CYS A 13 10.37 46.47 -13.87
N GLN A 14 9.90 46.31 -15.12
CA GLN A 14 10.75 45.96 -16.26
C GLN A 14 11.78 47.05 -16.59
N ASN A 15 11.45 48.32 -16.37
CA ASN A 15 12.33 49.47 -16.58
C ASN A 15 13.20 49.81 -15.34
N GLY A 16 13.73 48.80 -14.65
CA GLY A 16 14.64 49.01 -13.52
C GLY A 16 14.00 49.65 -12.29
N GLY A 17 12.66 49.56 -12.16
CA GLY A 17 11.90 50.02 -10.99
C GLY A 17 11.49 51.51 -11.03
N THR A 18 11.85 52.26 -12.07
CA THR A 18 11.45 53.67 -12.23
C THR A 18 11.10 53.97 -13.69
N MET A 19 10.01 54.68 -13.94
CA MET A 19 9.57 55.08 -15.28
C MET A 19 9.09 56.53 -15.27
N LYS A 20 9.21 57.29 -16.37
CA LYS A 20 8.59 58.62 -16.44
C LYS A 20 7.07 58.49 -16.51
N LEU A 21 6.36 59.38 -15.81
CA LEU A 21 4.91 59.43 -15.83
C LEU A 21 4.34 59.75 -17.23
N SER A 22 5.12 60.43 -18.07
CA SER A 22 4.81 60.72 -19.47
C SER A 22 4.77 59.48 -20.37
N ASP A 23 5.50 58.42 -19.99
CA ASP A 23 5.69 57.22 -20.82
C ASP A 23 4.62 56.16 -20.51
N VAL A 24 3.74 56.45 -19.54
CA VAL A 24 2.63 55.58 -19.16
C VAL A 24 1.41 55.91 -20.00
N GLU A 25 0.92 54.91 -20.73
CA GLU A 25 -0.31 55.03 -21.52
C GLU A 25 -1.52 55.30 -20.62
N ARG A 26 -2.35 56.30 -20.97
CA ARG A 26 -3.49 56.73 -20.14
C ARG A 26 -4.65 55.72 -20.19
N PRO A 27 -5.35 55.45 -19.07
CA PRO A 27 -6.46 54.51 -19.09
C PRO A 27 -7.66 55.10 -19.84
N GLY A 28 -8.28 54.29 -20.71
CA GLY A 28 -9.49 54.68 -21.43
C GLY A 28 -10.65 55.02 -20.48
N GLY A 29 -11.39 56.10 -20.79
CA GLY A 29 -12.59 56.51 -20.06
C GLY A 29 -12.41 57.56 -18.96
N MET A 30 -11.18 57.99 -18.64
CA MET A 30 -10.90 59.01 -17.63
C MET A 30 -10.59 60.39 -18.25
N LYS A 31 -11.60 61.01 -18.85
CA LYS A 31 -11.48 62.39 -19.35
C LYS A 31 -11.55 63.37 -18.19
N GLY A 32 -10.56 64.25 -18.06
CA GLY A 32 -10.55 65.35 -17.07
C GLY A 32 -9.57 65.21 -15.90
N MET A 33 -9.00 64.03 -15.66
CA MET A 33 -8.01 63.82 -14.57
C MET A 33 -6.61 63.66 -15.12
N THR A 34 -5.62 64.36 -14.56
CA THR A 34 -4.21 64.18 -14.93
C THR A 34 -3.70 62.79 -14.54
N MET A 35 -2.64 62.31 -15.20
CA MET A 35 -2.02 61.03 -14.84
C MET A 35 -1.58 61.02 -13.37
N LYS A 36 -1.11 62.15 -12.85
CA LYS A 36 -0.76 62.31 -11.44
C LYS A 36 -1.96 62.07 -10.52
N GLN A 37 -3.11 62.68 -10.81
CA GLN A 37 -4.35 62.48 -10.06
C GLN A 37 -4.83 61.02 -10.11
N ILE A 38 -4.76 60.37 -11.28
CA ILE A 38 -5.12 58.95 -11.44
C ILE A 38 -4.25 58.05 -10.55
N PHE A 39 -2.95 58.32 -10.46
CA PHE A 39 -2.03 57.56 -9.60
C PHE A 39 -2.15 57.92 -8.12
N GLU A 40 -2.44 59.16 -7.76
CA GLU A 40 -2.69 59.58 -6.38
C GLU A 40 -3.98 58.95 -5.82
N GLU A 41 -5.02 58.83 -6.64
CA GLU A 41 -6.32 58.28 -6.26
C GLU A 41 -6.36 56.74 -6.31
N HIS A 42 -5.70 56.13 -7.29
CA HIS A 42 -5.80 54.68 -7.51
C HIS A 42 -4.46 53.92 -7.42
N GLY A 43 -3.31 54.57 -7.56
CA GLY A 43 -1.99 53.91 -7.60
C GLY A 43 -1.55 53.34 -6.26
N LYS A 44 -1.93 54.00 -5.15
CA LYS A 44 -1.61 53.56 -3.78
C LYS A 44 -2.32 52.26 -3.38
N SER A 45 -3.52 52.02 -3.90
CA SER A 45 -4.40 50.94 -3.46
C SER A 45 -4.08 49.57 -4.06
N TYR A 46 -3.23 49.49 -5.08
CA TYR A 46 -3.03 48.25 -5.81
C TYR A 46 -1.57 47.72 -5.78
N PHE A 47 -0.54 48.56 -5.94
CA PHE A 47 0.83 48.05 -6.17
C PHE A 47 2.00 48.99 -5.78
N THR A 48 1.95 49.68 -4.62
CA THR A 48 3.10 50.47 -4.07
C THR A 48 3.84 51.38 -5.06
N LEU A 49 3.14 51.90 -6.08
CA LEU A 49 3.67 52.87 -7.03
C LEU A 49 3.66 54.26 -6.39
N GLN A 50 4.81 54.92 -6.38
CA GLN A 50 4.94 56.27 -5.86
C GLN A 50 5.38 57.22 -6.97
N ILE A 51 4.74 58.39 -7.04
CA ILE A 51 5.24 59.50 -7.87
C ILE A 51 6.40 60.18 -7.14
N ILE A 52 7.53 60.34 -7.82
CA ILE A 52 8.73 61.02 -7.34
C ILE A 52 8.99 62.24 -8.25
N GLY A 53 9.19 63.41 -7.63
CA GLY A 53 9.45 64.71 -8.31
C GLY A 53 8.36 65.76 -8.05
N GLU A 54 8.74 67.04 -8.02
CA GLU A 54 7.83 68.19 -7.85
C GLU A 54 7.59 68.90 -9.21
N GLY A 55 6.33 69.22 -9.53
CA GLY A 55 5.92 69.97 -10.73
C GLY A 55 4.93 69.26 -11.66
N ASP A 56 4.42 69.99 -12.66
CA ASP A 56 3.43 69.50 -13.64
C ASP A 56 4.04 68.51 -14.65
N SER A 57 3.59 67.25 -14.56
CA SER A 57 3.67 66.10 -15.50
C SER A 57 4.97 65.73 -16.22
N SER A 58 5.81 66.65 -16.70
CA SER A 58 6.97 66.34 -17.55
C SER A 58 8.24 65.96 -16.78
N ALA A 59 8.27 66.18 -15.46
CA ALA A 59 9.39 65.84 -14.57
C ALA A 59 9.05 64.77 -13.51
N CYS A 60 7.81 64.24 -13.52
CA CYS A 60 7.39 63.22 -12.57
C CYS A 60 7.78 61.82 -13.03
N PHE A 61 8.31 61.02 -12.11
CA PHE A 61 8.59 59.61 -12.33
C PHE A 61 7.66 58.77 -11.46
N ILE A 62 7.24 57.62 -11.96
CA ILE A 62 6.65 56.56 -11.15
C ILE A 62 7.74 55.60 -10.76
N HIS A 63 7.95 55.43 -9.47
CA HIS A 63 8.84 54.43 -8.91
C HIS A 63 7.99 53.30 -8.32
N ALA A 64 8.27 52.07 -8.72
CA ALA A 64 7.84 50.92 -7.96
C ALA A 64 8.73 50.88 -6.74
N LYS A 65 8.18 51.20 -5.55
CA LYS A 65 8.93 50.98 -4.31
C LYS A 65 9.42 49.54 -4.37
N LYS A 66 10.72 49.32 -4.11
CA LYS A 66 11.20 47.99 -3.71
C LYS A 66 10.19 47.49 -2.69
N ASP A 67 9.56 46.38 -2.99
CA ASP A 67 8.66 45.71 -2.08
C ASP A 67 9.49 45.15 -0.92
N ARG A 68 9.98 46.06 -0.07
CA ARG A 68 10.30 45.79 1.32
C ARG A 68 8.94 45.52 1.91
N SER A 69 8.43 44.31 1.69
CA SER A 69 7.07 43.99 2.07
C SER A 69 6.94 44.30 3.56
N ALA A 70 5.87 44.99 3.93
CA ALA A 70 5.63 45.35 5.33
C ALA A 70 5.41 44.10 6.21
N PHE A 71 5.47 42.90 5.62
CA PHE A 71 4.99 41.63 6.14
C PHE A 71 5.88 40.41 5.85
N GLY A 72 7.08 40.56 5.25
CA GLY A 72 7.98 39.41 5.05
C GLY A 72 9.31 39.66 4.32
N LYS A 73 10.09 38.60 4.13
CA LYS A 73 11.27 38.59 3.25
C LYS A 73 10.81 38.31 1.81
N THR A 74 11.16 39.19 0.88
CA THR A 74 10.83 39.05 -0.54
C THR A 74 12.03 38.53 -1.34
N PHE A 75 11.81 37.55 -2.22
CA PHE A 75 12.81 37.04 -3.18
C PHE A 75 12.13 36.61 -4.48
N ILE A 76 12.91 36.31 -5.53
CA ILE A 76 12.39 35.91 -6.84
C ILE A 76 12.84 34.49 -7.13
N VAL A 77 11.93 33.69 -7.67
CA VAL A 77 12.18 32.34 -8.19
C VAL A 77 11.87 32.32 -9.68
N GLY A 78 12.73 31.63 -10.45
CA GLY A 78 12.66 31.64 -11.91
C GLY A 78 12.84 33.06 -12.47
N GLU A 79 12.14 33.38 -13.55
CA GLU A 79 12.26 34.70 -14.19
C GLU A 79 11.38 35.78 -13.56
N LYS A 80 10.22 35.41 -12.98
CA LYS A 80 9.13 36.37 -12.70
C LYS A 80 8.31 36.08 -11.43
N THR A 81 8.55 35.00 -10.69
CA THR A 81 7.72 34.64 -9.53
C THR A 81 8.21 35.35 -8.27
N ILE A 82 7.36 36.16 -7.66
CA ILE A 82 7.68 36.90 -6.44
C ILE A 82 7.27 36.06 -5.23
N CYS A 83 8.21 35.79 -4.33
CA CYS A 83 7.99 34.98 -3.14
C CYS A 83 8.01 35.85 -1.88
N TYR A 84 6.97 35.73 -1.06
CA TYR A 84 6.84 36.39 0.24
C TYR A 84 7.00 35.35 1.35
N TYR A 85 8.12 35.41 2.06
CA TYR A 85 8.34 34.56 3.24
C TYR A 85 7.92 35.28 4.52
N VAL A 86 6.86 34.76 5.13
CA VAL A 86 6.20 35.30 6.32
C VAL A 86 6.57 34.41 7.50
N LYS A 87 7.29 34.97 8.48
CA LYS A 87 7.79 34.20 9.64
C LYS A 87 7.47 34.81 11.00
N GLU A 88 6.99 36.05 11.02
CA GLU A 88 6.68 36.79 12.25
C GLU A 88 5.16 36.79 12.45
N PRO A 89 4.63 36.38 13.62
CA PRO A 89 3.19 36.41 13.90
C PRO A 89 2.57 37.79 13.65
N SER A 90 3.30 38.86 13.99
CA SER A 90 2.86 40.26 13.80
C SER A 90 2.62 40.65 12.34
N LYS A 91 3.13 39.86 11.39
CA LYS A 91 3.04 40.10 9.95
C LYS A 91 1.98 39.23 9.25
N LEU A 92 1.45 38.22 9.94
CA LEU A 92 0.51 37.26 9.38
C LEU A 92 -0.74 37.96 8.80
N ALA A 93 -1.38 38.85 9.55
CA ALA A 93 -2.60 39.53 9.11
C ALA A 93 -2.40 40.30 7.79
N SER A 94 -1.35 41.11 7.71
CA SER A 94 -1.05 41.88 6.48
C SER A 94 -0.66 40.99 5.29
N ALA A 95 0.00 39.86 5.55
CA ALA A 95 0.30 38.89 4.50
C ALA A 95 -0.97 38.20 3.98
N LEU A 96 -1.90 37.84 4.89
CA LEU A 96 -3.20 37.27 4.52
C LEU A 96 -4.04 38.27 3.71
N ASP A 97 -4.17 39.52 4.15
CA ASP A 97 -4.89 40.57 3.41
C ASP A 97 -4.36 40.70 1.97
N ARG A 98 -3.04 40.66 1.81
CA ARG A 98 -2.39 40.73 0.51
C ARG A 98 -2.64 39.47 -0.32
N LEU A 99 -2.51 38.27 0.27
CA LEU A 99 -2.84 37.00 -0.38
C LEU A 99 -4.28 37.03 -0.89
N PHE A 100 -5.26 37.34 -0.03
CA PHE A 100 -6.68 37.39 -0.40
C PHE A 100 -6.97 38.40 -1.51
N ALA A 101 -6.23 39.51 -1.58
CA ALA A 101 -6.34 40.49 -2.67
C ALA A 101 -5.75 39.99 -4.01
N ASP A 102 -4.80 39.05 -3.95
CA ASP A 102 -4.09 38.45 -5.09
C ASP A 102 -4.73 37.14 -5.58
N ILE A 103 -5.69 36.55 -4.85
CA ILE A 103 -6.37 35.31 -5.23
C ILE A 103 -7.08 35.47 -6.60
N GLU A 104 -6.79 34.52 -7.49
CA GLU A 104 -7.46 34.34 -8.78
C GLU A 104 -8.40 33.13 -8.72
N CYS A 105 -8.81 32.55 -9.85
CA CYS A 105 -9.74 31.41 -9.88
C CYS A 105 -9.13 30.07 -9.45
N VAL A 106 -7.79 29.99 -9.45
CA VAL A 106 -7.02 28.80 -9.08
C VAL A 106 -5.85 29.24 -8.20
N VAL A 107 -5.61 28.49 -7.13
CA VAL A 107 -4.43 28.61 -6.28
C VAL A 107 -3.75 27.26 -6.18
N SER A 108 -2.43 27.25 -6.02
CA SER A 108 -1.68 26.02 -5.77
C SER A 108 -1.20 25.99 -4.32
N VAL A 109 -1.34 24.84 -3.66
CA VAL A 109 -1.07 24.68 -2.24
C VAL A 109 -0.15 23.48 -2.04
N ASP A 110 0.77 23.62 -1.10
CA ASP A 110 1.67 22.56 -0.64
C ASP A 110 1.95 22.79 0.87
N CYS A 111 2.33 21.73 1.58
CA CYS A 111 2.74 21.77 2.96
C CYS A 111 4.04 20.99 3.17
N GLU A 112 4.91 21.49 4.04
CA GLU A 112 6.19 20.83 4.36
C GLU A 112 6.29 20.43 5.83
N GLY A 113 7.01 19.34 6.09
CA GLY A 113 7.11 18.72 7.42
C GLY A 113 5.93 17.82 7.80
N VAL A 114 5.02 17.56 6.85
CA VAL A 114 3.79 16.78 7.05
C VAL A 114 4.02 15.26 7.02
N PRO A 115 3.15 14.44 7.64
CA PRO A 115 1.95 14.81 8.38
C PRO A 115 2.14 15.04 9.90
N GLU A 116 3.26 14.61 10.51
CA GLU A 116 3.45 14.71 11.97
C GLU A 116 3.70 16.14 12.47
N SER A 117 4.09 17.04 11.56
CA SER A 117 4.26 18.47 11.83
C SER A 117 3.69 19.30 10.67
N LEU A 118 3.65 20.62 10.84
CA LEU A 118 3.39 21.56 9.77
C LEU A 118 4.41 22.69 9.89
N GLU A 119 5.48 22.61 9.12
CA GLU A 119 6.64 23.48 9.21
C GLU A 119 6.52 24.69 8.28
N LEU A 120 6.07 24.45 7.05
CA LEU A 120 5.73 25.49 6.09
C LEU A 120 4.37 25.19 5.43
N LEU A 121 3.67 26.25 5.03
CA LEU A 121 2.52 26.18 4.15
C LEU A 121 2.72 27.19 3.01
N GLN A 122 2.67 26.72 1.77
CA GLN A 122 2.89 27.52 0.57
C GLN A 122 1.59 27.71 -0.20
N ILE A 123 1.34 28.94 -0.68
CA ILE A 123 0.22 29.24 -1.58
C ILE A 123 0.73 30.07 -2.76
N ALA A 124 0.54 29.56 -3.97
CA ALA A 124 0.77 30.31 -5.21
C ALA A 124 -0.56 30.84 -5.78
N THR A 125 -0.53 32.09 -6.24
CA THR A 125 -1.61 32.71 -7.01
C THR A 125 -1.04 33.71 -8.01
N GLY A 126 -1.43 33.59 -9.29
CA GLY A 126 -0.83 34.35 -10.37
C GLY A 126 0.70 34.19 -10.40
N SER A 127 1.43 35.31 -10.29
CA SER A 127 2.91 35.35 -10.25
C SER A 127 3.49 35.51 -8.83
N SER A 128 2.70 35.23 -7.80
CA SER A 128 3.06 35.42 -6.39
C SER A 128 3.02 34.09 -5.65
N VAL A 129 3.97 33.88 -4.74
CA VAL A 129 4.01 32.76 -3.79
C VAL A 129 4.11 33.29 -2.38
N TYR A 130 3.26 32.80 -1.48
CA TYR A 130 3.28 33.11 -0.06
C TYR A 130 3.76 31.87 0.69
N ILE A 131 4.82 32.00 1.47
CA ILE A 131 5.40 30.92 2.28
C ILE A 131 5.23 31.32 3.74
N PHE A 132 4.34 30.64 4.44
CA PHE A 132 4.11 30.86 5.86
C PHE A 132 5.00 29.89 6.66
N ASP A 133 5.85 30.43 7.54
CA ASP A 133 6.62 29.64 8.50
C ASP A 133 5.73 29.24 9.68
N CYS A 134 5.03 28.13 9.52
CA CYS A 134 4.10 27.59 10.50
C CYS A 134 4.79 27.28 11.84
N HIS A 135 6.08 26.96 11.84
CA HIS A 135 6.85 26.76 13.06
C HIS A 135 7.07 28.06 13.85
N GLN A 136 7.50 29.13 13.19
CA GLN A 136 7.76 30.42 13.86
C GLN A 136 6.47 31.19 14.18
N ILE A 137 5.44 31.08 13.35
CA ILE A 137 4.17 31.78 13.54
C ILE A 137 3.24 31.00 14.49
N GLY A 138 3.27 29.67 14.42
CA GLY A 138 2.28 28.77 14.98
C GLY A 138 1.34 28.23 13.90
N ALA A 139 1.40 26.92 13.67
CA ALA A 139 0.64 26.23 12.63
C ALA A 139 -0.87 26.49 12.74
N GLU A 140 -1.41 26.45 13.96
CA GLU A 140 -2.82 26.76 14.23
C GLU A 140 -3.21 28.19 13.80
N GLN A 141 -2.36 29.18 14.06
CA GLN A 141 -2.63 30.58 13.68
C GLN A 141 -2.62 30.76 12.17
N VAL A 142 -1.66 30.14 11.48
CA VAL A 142 -1.59 30.17 10.00
C VAL A 142 -2.82 29.49 9.42
N CYS A 143 -3.15 28.29 9.89
CA CYS A 143 -4.32 27.54 9.44
C CYS A 143 -5.63 28.31 9.68
N GLN A 144 -5.81 28.92 10.85
CA GLN A 144 -7.01 29.71 11.15
C GLN A 144 -7.15 30.92 10.20
N GLY A 145 -6.04 31.56 9.84
CA GLY A 145 -6.02 32.65 8.86
C GLY A 145 -6.35 32.22 7.43
N LEU A 146 -6.06 30.97 7.08
CA LEU A 146 -6.29 30.40 5.75
C LEU A 146 -7.55 29.55 5.63
N LYS A 147 -8.23 29.26 6.74
CA LYS A 147 -9.39 28.37 6.81
C LYS A 147 -10.48 28.75 5.80
N SER A 148 -10.81 30.04 5.70
CA SER A 148 -11.82 30.54 4.77
C SER A 148 -11.46 30.35 3.29
N LEU A 149 -10.17 30.22 2.96
CA LEU A 149 -9.69 29.90 1.61
C LEU A 149 -9.73 28.39 1.36
N LEU A 150 -9.18 27.62 2.31
CA LEU A 150 -8.96 26.18 2.13
C LEU A 150 -10.26 25.36 2.25
N GLU A 151 -11.27 25.85 2.98
CA GLU A 151 -12.60 25.22 3.07
C GLU A 151 -13.59 25.73 2.01
N ASN A 152 -13.20 26.71 1.19
CA ASN A 152 -14.05 27.21 0.11
C ASN A 152 -13.92 26.30 -1.13
N GLU A 153 -15.01 26.06 -1.85
CA GLU A 153 -14.95 25.33 -3.13
C GLU A 153 -14.23 26.14 -4.22
N THR A 154 -14.27 27.47 -4.14
CA THR A 154 -13.64 28.40 -5.08
C THR A 154 -12.75 29.42 -4.35
N PRO A 155 -11.51 29.66 -4.80
CA PRO A 155 -10.83 29.10 -5.97
C PRO A 155 -10.57 27.58 -5.87
N VAL A 156 -10.29 26.93 -6.99
CA VAL A 156 -9.81 25.54 -6.98
C VAL A 156 -8.40 25.50 -6.38
N LYS A 157 -8.15 24.53 -5.48
CA LYS A 157 -6.83 24.31 -4.88
C LYS A 157 -6.12 23.19 -5.66
N LEU A 158 -5.12 23.53 -6.46
CA LEU A 158 -4.24 22.53 -7.06
C LEU A 158 -3.25 22.04 -6.00
N ILE A 159 -3.20 20.73 -5.81
CA ILE A 159 -2.23 20.07 -4.91
C ILE A 159 -1.70 18.83 -5.63
N HIS A 160 -0.45 18.45 -5.40
CA HIS A 160 0.10 17.21 -5.95
C HIS A 160 0.31 16.21 -4.82
N ASP A 161 -0.44 15.10 -4.82
CA ASP A 161 -0.40 14.10 -3.73
C ASP A 161 -0.89 14.66 -2.38
N LEU A 162 -2.14 15.14 -2.35
CA LEU A 162 -2.70 15.92 -1.23
C LEU A 162 -2.85 15.20 0.13
N ARG A 163 -2.46 13.92 0.22
CA ARG A 163 -2.78 13.06 1.37
C ARG A 163 -2.21 13.59 2.67
N ASN A 164 -0.90 13.89 2.68
CA ASN A 164 -0.24 14.36 3.89
C ASN A 164 -0.60 15.82 4.20
N ASP A 165 -0.85 16.64 3.19
CA ASP A 165 -1.37 18.00 3.36
C ASP A 165 -2.72 17.98 4.06
N ALA A 166 -3.66 17.15 3.60
CA ALA A 166 -4.99 17.04 4.19
C ALA A 166 -4.94 16.59 5.67
N ILE A 167 -4.05 15.64 6.00
CA ILE A 167 -3.86 15.20 7.39
C ILE A 167 -3.34 16.34 8.25
N ALA A 168 -2.31 17.07 7.80
CA ALA A 168 -1.73 18.16 8.57
C ALA A 168 -2.72 19.34 8.72
N LEU A 169 -3.41 19.73 7.65
CA LEU A 169 -4.39 20.82 7.68
C LEU A 169 -5.57 20.50 8.62
N GLU A 170 -6.02 19.24 8.67
CA GLU A 170 -7.02 18.81 9.64
C GLU A 170 -6.46 18.81 11.07
N ALA A 171 -5.29 18.21 11.29
CA ALA A 171 -4.69 18.06 12.62
C ALA A 171 -4.34 19.41 13.28
N PHE A 172 -3.78 20.36 12.52
CA PHE A 172 -3.31 21.64 13.04
C PHE A 172 -4.32 22.78 12.93
N GLY A 173 -5.35 22.65 12.06
CA GLY A 173 -6.30 23.72 11.76
C GLY A 173 -7.77 23.34 11.77
N GLY A 174 -8.08 22.06 11.97
CA GLY A 174 -9.42 21.51 11.77
C GLY A 174 -9.97 21.80 10.37
N ILE A 175 -9.11 21.97 9.37
CA ILE A 175 -9.48 22.38 8.02
C ILE A 175 -10.03 21.19 7.25
N LYS A 176 -11.28 21.31 6.80
CA LYS A 176 -11.87 20.36 5.85
C LYS A 176 -11.63 20.87 4.44
N LEU A 177 -10.52 20.45 3.85
CA LEU A 177 -10.12 20.86 2.51
C LEU A 177 -11.26 20.62 1.51
N SER A 178 -11.73 21.68 0.87
CA SER A 178 -12.82 21.65 -0.12
C SER A 178 -12.32 22.15 -1.46
N GLY A 179 -12.97 21.81 -2.58
CA GLY A 179 -12.60 22.28 -3.92
C GLY A 179 -11.13 22.07 -4.30
N ALA A 180 -10.51 20.97 -3.84
CA ALA A 180 -9.14 20.61 -4.18
C ALA A 180 -9.10 19.68 -5.38
N LEU A 181 -8.08 19.83 -6.22
CA LEU A 181 -7.76 18.95 -7.33
C LEU A 181 -6.38 18.34 -7.10
N ASP A 182 -6.35 17.06 -6.77
CA ASP A 182 -5.12 16.28 -6.68
C ASP A 182 -4.60 15.99 -8.09
N THR A 183 -3.51 16.64 -8.47
CA THR A 183 -2.89 16.43 -9.78
C THR A 183 -2.26 15.05 -9.96
N GLN A 184 -2.03 14.28 -8.89
CA GLN A 184 -1.65 12.87 -9.03
C GLN A 184 -2.82 12.00 -9.49
N LEU A 185 -4.08 12.33 -9.11
CA LEU A 185 -5.27 11.69 -9.68
C LEU A 185 -5.43 11.99 -11.16
N LEU A 186 -5.19 13.24 -11.52
CA LEU A 186 -5.19 13.67 -12.91
C LEU A 186 -4.15 12.90 -13.73
N ALA A 187 -2.93 12.78 -13.20
CA ALA A 187 -1.85 12.02 -13.81
C ALA A 187 -2.24 10.55 -14.01
N GLU A 188 -2.83 9.92 -12.99
CA GLU A 188 -3.32 8.54 -13.10
C GLU A 188 -4.41 8.38 -14.16
N LEU A 189 -5.36 9.32 -14.24
CA LEU A 189 -6.45 9.28 -15.22
C LEU A 189 -5.92 9.25 -16.67
N PHE A 190 -4.83 9.97 -16.95
CA PHE A 190 -4.24 10.02 -18.30
C PHE A 190 -3.22 8.92 -18.57
N CYS A 191 -2.47 8.51 -17.55
CA CYS A 191 -1.30 7.65 -17.72
C CYS A 191 -1.50 6.21 -17.22
N GLY A 192 -2.56 5.96 -16.46
CA GLY A 192 -2.83 4.67 -15.81
C GLY A 192 -1.91 4.34 -14.63
N SER A 193 -1.13 5.29 -14.12
CA SER A 193 -0.21 5.08 -12.99
C SER A 193 -0.62 5.88 -11.76
N PRO A 194 -0.96 5.22 -10.63
CA PRO A 194 -1.38 5.88 -9.39
C PRO A 194 -0.21 6.46 -8.57
N PHE A 195 1.01 6.38 -9.08
CA PHE A 195 2.25 6.72 -8.35
C PHE A 195 3.13 7.71 -9.12
N GLU A 196 2.57 8.43 -10.10
CA GLU A 196 3.33 9.40 -10.88
C GLU A 196 3.77 10.57 -9.98
N GLY A 197 5.07 10.85 -9.95
CA GLY A 197 5.65 11.94 -9.16
C GLY A 197 5.61 13.29 -9.89
N PHE A 198 5.83 14.37 -9.16
CA PHE A 198 5.66 15.74 -9.64
C PHE A 198 6.40 16.07 -10.94
N ASN A 199 7.70 15.74 -11.04
CA ASN A 199 8.47 15.98 -12.26
C ASN A 199 8.00 15.15 -13.46
N ALA A 200 7.50 13.94 -13.22
CA ALA A 200 6.92 13.11 -14.28
C ALA A 200 5.61 13.73 -14.77
N PHE A 201 4.74 14.16 -13.84
CA PHE A 201 3.52 14.91 -14.15
C PHE A 201 3.79 16.18 -14.97
N LEU A 202 4.74 17.03 -14.57
CA LEU A 202 5.09 18.24 -15.34
C LEU A 202 5.56 17.89 -16.76
N SER A 203 6.37 16.82 -16.90
CA SER A 203 6.84 16.37 -18.21
C SER A 203 5.70 15.90 -19.11
N ARG A 204 4.63 15.33 -18.56
CA ARG A 204 3.43 14.91 -19.31
C ARG A 204 2.66 16.09 -19.87
N LEU A 205 2.74 17.24 -19.20
CA LEU A 205 2.11 18.48 -19.63
C LEU A 205 2.99 19.30 -20.59
N ASP A 206 4.14 18.76 -21.00
CA ASP A 206 5.18 19.46 -21.76
C ASP A 206 5.71 20.71 -21.02
N LEU A 207 5.73 20.66 -19.69
CA LEU A 207 6.20 21.76 -18.84
C LEU A 207 7.63 21.50 -18.32
N PRO A 208 8.39 22.57 -18.01
CA PRO A 208 9.71 22.43 -17.40
C PRO A 208 9.65 21.66 -16.09
N LYS A 209 10.66 20.82 -15.84
CA LYS A 209 10.79 20.08 -14.57
C LYS A 209 11.24 21.01 -13.45
N HIS A 210 10.81 20.71 -12.23
CA HIS A 210 11.33 21.32 -11.03
C HIS A 210 12.81 20.90 -10.83
N PRO A 211 13.77 21.84 -10.92
CA PRO A 211 15.20 21.52 -11.10
C PRO A 211 15.85 20.88 -9.87
N SER A 212 15.42 21.25 -8.67
CA SER A 212 15.95 20.69 -7.42
C SER A 212 15.10 19.58 -6.79
N LYS A 213 13.96 19.19 -7.39
CA LYS A 213 13.01 18.24 -6.77
C LYS A 213 13.64 16.89 -6.47
N ASP A 214 14.26 16.29 -7.48
CA ASP A 214 14.86 14.95 -7.36
C ASP A 214 16.02 14.95 -6.34
N PHE A 215 16.82 16.02 -6.33
CA PHE A 215 17.93 16.19 -5.39
C PHE A 215 17.45 16.33 -3.95
N VAL A 216 16.43 17.17 -3.71
CA VAL A 216 15.85 17.40 -2.38
C VAL A 216 15.09 16.18 -1.89
N HIS A 217 14.27 15.54 -2.73
CA HIS A 217 13.62 14.27 -2.41
C HIS A 217 14.65 13.18 -2.05
N GLY A 218 15.77 13.09 -2.77
CA GLY A 218 16.87 12.19 -2.41
C GLY A 218 17.36 12.43 -0.98
N ARG A 219 17.60 13.68 -0.61
CA ARG A 219 18.05 14.07 0.75
C ARG A 219 17.00 13.79 1.83
N MET A 220 15.71 14.05 1.57
CA MET A 220 14.65 13.79 2.54
C MET A 220 14.41 12.30 2.74
N ASN A 221 14.47 11.50 1.67
CA ASN A 221 14.50 10.03 1.76
C ASN A 221 15.73 9.51 2.52
N SER A 222 16.76 10.35 2.61
CA SER A 222 17.93 10.17 3.46
C SER A 222 17.73 10.75 4.87
N GLY A 223 16.52 10.85 5.40
CA GLY A 223 16.29 11.34 6.77
C GLY A 223 16.85 12.74 7.08
N ILE A 224 17.28 13.51 6.09
CA ILE A 224 17.72 14.89 6.29
C ILE A 224 16.47 15.74 6.29
N ASN A 225 16.03 16.14 7.49
CA ASN A 225 14.97 17.11 7.62
C ASN A 225 15.49 18.51 7.26
N LEU A 226 14.97 19.08 6.17
CA LEU A 226 15.33 20.42 5.71
C LEU A 226 14.65 21.52 6.54
N TRP A 227 13.62 21.14 7.29
CA TRP A 227 12.71 22.04 7.98
C TRP A 227 13.03 22.17 9.47
N ASP A 228 14.02 21.46 10.03
CA ASP A 228 14.36 21.60 11.47
C ASP A 228 15.18 22.86 11.80
N LYS A 229 15.90 23.42 10.81
CA LYS A 229 16.85 24.51 11.06
C LYS A 229 16.23 25.87 10.76
N ARG A 230 16.38 26.81 11.70
CA ARG A 230 16.09 28.23 11.50
C ARG A 230 17.38 29.08 11.64
N PRO A 231 17.58 30.12 10.81
CA PRO A 231 16.74 30.51 9.67
C PRO A 231 16.77 29.44 8.56
N ILE A 232 15.65 29.27 7.86
CA ILE A 232 15.57 28.33 6.73
C ILE A 232 16.55 28.76 5.65
N ALA A 233 17.32 27.82 5.11
CA ALA A 233 18.26 28.09 4.04
C ALA A 233 17.52 28.62 2.80
N GLN A 234 18.13 29.59 2.11
CA GLN A 234 17.52 30.21 0.93
C GLN A 234 17.16 29.18 -0.15
N THR A 235 18.02 28.18 -0.37
CA THR A 235 17.77 27.09 -1.32
C THR A 235 16.56 26.23 -0.96
N SER A 236 16.28 26.05 0.35
CA SER A 236 15.09 25.31 0.81
C SER A 236 13.82 26.13 0.62
N LEU A 237 13.88 27.45 0.85
CA LEU A 237 12.76 28.36 0.55
C LEU A 237 12.47 28.42 -0.96
N GLU A 238 13.49 28.43 -1.80
CA GLU A 238 13.34 28.40 -3.26
C GLU A 238 12.74 27.08 -3.73
N TYR A 239 13.17 25.96 -3.17
CA TYR A 239 12.57 24.66 -3.42
C TYR A 239 11.08 24.64 -3.06
N ALA A 240 10.73 25.01 -1.82
CA ALA A 240 9.34 25.09 -1.36
C ALA A 240 8.48 26.01 -2.23
N ALA A 241 9.03 27.14 -2.68
CA ALA A 241 8.32 28.06 -3.56
C ALA A 241 8.07 27.47 -4.96
N MET A 242 9.04 26.72 -5.49
CA MET A 242 8.95 26.11 -6.82
C MET A 242 7.87 25.02 -6.87
N ASP A 243 7.62 24.29 -5.78
CA ASP A 243 6.58 23.26 -5.72
C ASP A 243 5.19 23.80 -6.07
N VAL A 244 4.78 24.91 -5.45
CA VAL A 244 3.50 25.56 -5.78
C VAL A 244 3.58 26.42 -7.04
N ALA A 245 4.73 27.02 -7.37
CA ALA A 245 4.84 27.88 -8.55
C ALA A 245 4.76 27.09 -9.87
N PHE A 246 5.43 25.94 -9.96
CA PHE A 246 5.33 25.08 -11.14
C PHE A 246 3.94 24.48 -11.29
N LEU A 247 3.29 24.14 -10.16
CA LEU A 247 1.92 23.67 -10.15
C LEU A 247 0.94 24.78 -10.60
N GLN A 248 1.17 26.02 -10.18
CA GLN A 248 0.37 27.17 -10.61
C GLN A 248 0.52 27.42 -12.12
N ASN A 249 1.73 27.31 -12.66
CA ASN A 249 1.98 27.41 -14.09
C ASN A 249 1.33 26.27 -14.89
N ALA A 250 1.09 25.12 -14.25
CA ALA A 250 0.38 24.01 -14.88
C ALA A 250 -1.13 24.22 -14.97
N ALA A 251 -1.71 25.19 -14.25
CA ALA A 251 -3.16 25.40 -14.19
C ALA A 251 -3.81 25.63 -15.57
N GLU A 252 -3.22 26.50 -16.40
CA GLU A 252 -3.73 26.77 -17.75
C GLU A 252 -3.69 25.51 -18.61
N ARG A 253 -2.59 24.76 -18.55
CA ARG A 253 -2.43 23.53 -19.33
C ARG A 253 -3.39 22.43 -18.87
N ILE A 254 -3.62 22.29 -17.56
CA ILE A 254 -4.61 21.37 -16.99
C ILE A 254 -6.00 21.74 -17.52
N GLN A 255 -6.36 23.02 -17.51
CA GLN A 255 -7.66 23.49 -17.99
C GLN A 255 -7.88 23.21 -19.48
N GLU A 256 -6.83 23.29 -20.31
CA GLU A 256 -6.90 22.97 -21.74
C GLU A 256 -7.17 21.49 -22.02
N ILE A 257 -6.54 20.60 -21.26
CA ILE A 257 -6.61 19.15 -21.52
C ILE A 257 -7.79 18.47 -20.84
N LEU A 258 -8.40 19.12 -19.85
CA LEU A 258 -9.43 18.52 -19.03
C LEU A 258 -10.83 18.81 -19.58
N ALA A 259 -11.55 17.75 -19.93
CA ALA A 259 -12.97 17.88 -20.22
C ALA A 259 -13.75 18.35 -18.97
N PRO A 260 -14.76 19.24 -19.09
CA PRO A 260 -15.47 19.79 -17.93
C PRO A 260 -16.06 18.72 -16.98
N ASN A 261 -16.59 17.64 -17.55
CA ASN A 261 -17.15 16.52 -16.78
C ASN A 261 -16.10 15.70 -15.99
N HIS A 262 -14.82 15.82 -16.32
CA HIS A 262 -13.73 15.18 -15.57
C HIS A 262 -13.29 16.04 -14.39
N LEU A 263 -13.47 17.38 -14.44
CA LEU A 263 -13.09 18.27 -13.34
C LEU A 263 -13.87 17.92 -12.07
N ASP A 264 -15.19 17.87 -12.18
CA ASP A 264 -16.06 17.59 -11.04
C ASP A 264 -15.78 16.21 -10.44
N LYS A 265 -15.53 15.21 -11.29
CA LYS A 265 -15.17 13.86 -10.86
C LYS A 265 -13.83 13.82 -10.13
N LEU A 266 -12.83 14.55 -10.63
CA LEU A 266 -11.51 14.60 -10.01
C LEU A 266 -11.52 15.39 -8.71
N ILE A 267 -12.25 16.50 -8.63
CA ILE A 267 -12.45 17.24 -7.38
C ILE A 267 -13.17 16.35 -6.37
N HIS A 268 -14.22 15.64 -6.78
CA HIS A 268 -14.91 14.69 -5.91
C HIS A 268 -13.99 13.57 -5.42
N ALA A 269 -13.21 12.95 -6.30
CA ALA A 269 -12.24 11.92 -5.94
C ALA A 269 -11.13 12.47 -5.02
N SER A 270 -10.69 13.71 -5.23
CA SER A 270 -9.71 14.41 -4.39
C SER A 270 -10.25 14.65 -2.98
N SER A 271 -11.51 15.02 -2.85
CA SER A 271 -12.19 15.17 -1.56
C SER A 271 -12.30 13.84 -0.81
N ILE A 272 -12.68 12.75 -1.49
CA ILE A 272 -12.70 11.40 -0.88
C ILE A 272 -11.28 11.00 -0.47
N ARG A 273 -10.27 11.32 -1.28
CA ARG A 273 -8.87 11.02 -0.96
C ARG A 273 -8.41 11.74 0.30
N ALA A 274 -8.75 13.01 0.47
CA ALA A 274 -8.43 13.76 1.68
C ALA A 274 -9.05 13.09 2.92
N GLN A 275 -10.33 12.71 2.82
CA GLN A 275 -11.03 12.01 3.90
C GLN A 275 -10.41 10.64 4.21
N ASN A 276 -10.09 9.86 3.18
CA ASN A 276 -9.41 8.58 3.32
C ASN A 276 -8.04 8.76 3.94
N ALA A 277 -7.24 9.75 3.51
CA ALA A 277 -5.92 10.00 4.08
C ALA A 277 -5.98 10.22 5.60
N ILE A 278 -6.95 11.01 6.07
CA ILE A 278 -7.20 11.26 7.49
C ILE A 278 -7.63 9.97 8.21
N LYS A 279 -8.68 9.30 7.72
CA LYS A 279 -9.18 8.02 8.27
C LYS A 279 -8.07 6.98 8.35
N ASN A 280 -7.18 6.99 7.36
CA ASN A 280 -6.25 5.93 7.09
C ASN A 280 -4.81 6.24 7.51
N LYS A 281 -4.56 7.38 8.17
CA LYS A 281 -3.22 7.82 8.57
C LYS A 281 -2.22 7.85 7.41
N GLY A 282 -2.64 8.36 6.26
CA GLY A 282 -1.80 8.55 5.06
C GLY A 282 -1.65 7.32 4.17
N TYR A 283 -2.12 6.15 4.61
CA TYR A 283 -2.14 4.97 3.74
C TYR A 283 -3.03 5.20 2.52
N ARG A 284 -2.51 4.86 1.34
CA ARG A 284 -3.20 5.03 0.06
C ARG A 284 -4.32 4.00 -0.04
N ALA A 285 -5.56 4.42 -0.20
CA ALA A 285 -6.62 3.50 -0.57
C ALA A 285 -6.35 2.98 -1.99
N ILE A 286 -6.31 1.65 -2.14
CA ILE A 286 -6.03 0.99 -3.41
C ILE A 286 -7.17 0.06 -3.80
N CYS A 287 -7.41 -0.03 -5.09
CA CYS A 287 -8.23 -1.05 -5.72
C CYS A 287 -7.47 -1.63 -6.91
N PHE A 288 -8.11 -2.55 -7.63
CA PHE A 288 -7.51 -3.17 -8.81
C PHE A 288 -8.41 -2.97 -10.04
N ASP A 289 -7.85 -2.45 -11.13
CA ASP A 289 -8.55 -2.15 -12.37
C ASP A 289 -8.70 -3.42 -13.22
N LYS A 290 -9.92 -3.99 -13.27
CA LYS A 290 -10.21 -5.23 -14.00
C LYS A 290 -9.91 -5.11 -15.49
N GLU A 291 -10.20 -3.95 -16.09
CA GLU A 291 -9.98 -3.71 -17.53
C GLU A 291 -8.49 -3.60 -17.84
N ASN A 292 -7.69 -3.12 -16.89
CA ASN A 292 -6.23 -3.07 -17.01
C ASN A 292 -5.55 -4.26 -16.31
N THR A 293 -6.06 -5.48 -16.50
CA THR A 293 -5.47 -6.74 -15.99
C THR A 293 -5.19 -6.73 -14.48
N PHE A 294 -6.10 -6.12 -13.72
CA PHE A 294 -5.99 -5.89 -12.27
C PHE A 294 -4.76 -5.07 -11.84
N ALA A 295 -4.31 -4.12 -12.65
CA ALA A 295 -3.31 -3.14 -12.21
C ALA A 295 -3.79 -2.38 -10.97
N ILE A 296 -2.86 -1.97 -10.11
CA ILE A 296 -3.20 -1.14 -8.94
C ILE A 296 -3.74 0.20 -9.44
N ALA A 297 -4.85 0.64 -8.85
CA ALA A 297 -5.46 1.94 -9.10
C ALA A 297 -5.84 2.61 -7.78
N SER A 298 -6.01 3.94 -7.84
CA SER A 298 -6.58 4.71 -6.75
C SER A 298 -8.06 4.41 -6.58
N THR A 299 -8.45 3.99 -5.38
CA THR A 299 -9.85 3.67 -5.07
C THR A 299 -10.77 4.83 -5.40
N GLU A 300 -10.39 6.05 -5.02
CA GLU A 300 -11.25 7.23 -5.17
C GLU A 300 -11.48 7.59 -6.64
N LEU A 301 -10.44 7.48 -7.46
CA LEU A 301 -10.53 7.74 -8.90
C LEU A 301 -11.41 6.71 -9.58
N MET A 302 -11.19 5.43 -9.28
CA MET A 302 -11.93 4.34 -9.88
C MET A 302 -13.42 4.44 -9.53
N MET A 303 -13.75 4.74 -8.26
CA MET A 303 -15.13 4.95 -7.84
C MET A 303 -15.80 6.13 -8.57
N ALA A 304 -15.09 7.25 -8.75
CA ALA A 304 -15.64 8.45 -9.38
C ALA A 304 -15.77 8.33 -10.92
N THR A 305 -14.93 7.52 -11.56
CA THR A 305 -14.83 7.47 -13.02
C THR A 305 -15.38 6.18 -13.64
N ARG A 306 -15.02 5.01 -13.09
CA ARG A 306 -15.30 3.68 -13.65
C ARG A 306 -15.59 2.62 -12.55
N PRO A 307 -16.60 2.80 -11.69
CA PRO A 307 -16.80 1.95 -10.50
C PRO A 307 -17.08 0.48 -10.82
N LYS A 308 -17.63 0.15 -12.00
CA LYS A 308 -17.90 -1.25 -12.39
C LYS A 308 -16.63 -2.03 -12.73
N ASP A 309 -15.59 -1.32 -13.15
CA ASP A 309 -14.31 -1.85 -13.61
C ASP A 309 -13.35 -2.06 -12.43
N GLY A 310 -13.68 -1.54 -11.25
CA GLY A 310 -12.88 -1.73 -10.04
C GLY A 310 -13.16 -3.05 -9.31
N PHE A 311 -12.10 -3.65 -8.77
CA PHE A 311 -12.17 -4.62 -7.68
C PHE A 311 -11.67 -3.95 -6.39
N PHE A 312 -12.58 -3.71 -5.44
CA PHE A 312 -12.36 -2.90 -4.23
C PHE A 312 -12.06 -3.73 -2.97
N GLY A 313 -11.88 -5.04 -3.14
CA GLY A 313 -11.76 -5.98 -2.03
C GLY A 313 -13.13 -6.41 -1.50
N GLU A 314 -13.14 -7.57 -0.84
CA GLU A 314 -14.33 -8.18 -0.27
C GLU A 314 -13.99 -8.74 1.11
N LYS A 315 -15.00 -8.86 1.98
CA LYS A 315 -14.85 -9.52 3.27
C LYS A 315 -14.43 -10.98 3.06
N LEU A 316 -13.47 -11.44 3.85
CA LEU A 316 -13.04 -12.83 3.82
C LEU A 316 -14.22 -13.74 4.15
N LYS A 317 -14.46 -14.70 3.25
CA LYS A 317 -15.50 -15.72 3.45
C LYS A 317 -14.83 -17.02 3.85
N ILE A 318 -15.10 -17.47 5.08
CA ILE A 318 -14.68 -18.78 5.56
C ILE A 318 -15.73 -19.79 5.10
N GLU A 319 -15.31 -20.79 4.35
CA GLU A 319 -16.14 -21.92 3.96
C GLU A 319 -15.63 -23.18 4.63
N SER A 320 -16.54 -23.91 5.26
CA SER A 320 -16.27 -25.18 5.88
C SER A 320 -17.34 -26.18 5.44
N ASP A 321 -16.91 -27.33 4.93
CA ASP A 321 -17.80 -28.41 4.50
C ASP A 321 -18.04 -29.39 5.66
N VAL A 322 -18.36 -28.86 6.86
CA VAL A 322 -18.44 -29.66 8.10
C VAL A 322 -19.57 -30.68 8.07
N ASP A 323 -20.61 -30.45 7.27
CA ASP A 323 -21.70 -31.42 7.06
C ASP A 323 -21.19 -32.82 6.67
N GLU A 324 -20.11 -32.87 5.90
CA GLU A 324 -19.50 -34.12 5.45
C GLU A 324 -18.96 -34.97 6.61
N ILE A 325 -18.63 -34.34 7.74
CA ILE A 325 -18.20 -35.06 8.93
C ILE A 325 -19.38 -35.77 9.58
N PHE A 326 -20.60 -35.23 9.51
CA PHE A 326 -21.80 -35.87 10.08
C PHE A 326 -22.20 -37.14 9.34
N ASP A 327 -21.93 -37.19 8.03
CA ASP A 327 -22.16 -38.38 7.22
C ASP A 327 -21.19 -39.52 7.62
N VAL A 328 -20.05 -39.19 8.22
CA VAL A 328 -18.97 -40.13 8.55
C VAL A 328 -19.00 -40.54 10.01
N LEU A 329 -19.36 -39.64 10.93
CA LEU A 329 -19.44 -39.97 12.35
C LEU A 329 -20.57 -40.96 12.66
N PRO A 330 -20.38 -41.85 13.66
CA PRO A 330 -21.44 -42.69 14.18
C PRO A 330 -22.65 -41.86 14.60
N SER A 331 -23.86 -42.38 14.37
CA SER A 331 -25.10 -41.63 14.60
C SER A 331 -25.30 -41.18 16.04
N VAL A 332 -24.60 -41.81 17.00
CA VAL A 332 -24.58 -41.39 18.41
C VAL A 332 -24.04 -39.96 18.59
N TYR A 333 -23.18 -39.49 17.68
CA TYR A 333 -22.61 -38.14 17.72
C TYR A 333 -23.39 -37.12 16.88
N ASN A 334 -24.25 -37.57 15.95
CA ASN A 334 -24.98 -36.70 15.03
C ASN A 334 -26.02 -35.81 15.72
N LYS A 335 -26.50 -36.18 16.91
CA LYS A 335 -27.47 -35.38 17.69
C LYS A 335 -26.87 -34.14 18.36
N ILE A 336 -25.54 -34.01 18.41
CA ILE A 336 -24.83 -32.91 19.10
C ILE A 336 -24.65 -31.67 18.21
N PHE A 337 -24.96 -31.74 16.90
CA PHE A 337 -24.56 -30.71 15.93
C PHE A 337 -25.68 -30.10 15.06
N VAL A 338 -26.97 -30.27 15.40
CA VAL A 338 -28.08 -29.88 14.50
C VAL A 338 -29.11 -28.99 15.21
N ASP A 339 -29.04 -27.67 14.98
CA ASP A 339 -30.20 -26.77 15.19
C ASP A 339 -31.16 -27.02 14.02
N SER A 340 -32.24 -27.76 14.27
CA SER A 340 -33.22 -28.14 13.25
C SER A 340 -34.08 -26.98 12.75
N GLU A 341 -34.04 -25.78 13.36
CA GLU A 341 -34.92 -24.66 12.99
C GLU A 341 -34.19 -23.47 12.35
N LYS A 342 -32.87 -23.36 12.51
CA LYS A 342 -32.06 -22.31 11.89
C LYS A 342 -30.86 -22.99 11.22
N LYS A 343 -30.64 -22.75 9.92
CA LYS A 343 -29.51 -23.27 9.10
C LYS A 343 -28.10 -22.86 9.59
N ASN A 344 -27.91 -22.60 10.87
CA ASN A 344 -26.64 -22.35 11.53
C ASN A 344 -26.21 -23.65 12.22
N HIS A 345 -25.21 -24.34 11.66
CA HIS A 345 -24.55 -25.46 12.32
C HIS A 345 -23.94 -24.96 13.63
N SER A 346 -24.58 -25.27 14.76
CA SER A 346 -24.07 -25.01 16.09
C SER A 346 -23.80 -26.34 16.78
N LEU A 347 -22.72 -26.40 17.57
CA LEU A 347 -22.56 -27.48 18.55
C LEU A 347 -23.64 -27.26 19.61
N LEU A 348 -24.75 -27.96 19.50
CA LEU A 348 -25.83 -27.87 20.48
C LEU A 348 -25.36 -28.43 21.82
N GLY A 349 -25.47 -27.60 22.86
CA GLY A 349 -25.66 -28.08 24.22
C GLY A 349 -24.42 -28.52 25.00
N ILE A 350 -23.20 -28.13 24.65
CA ILE A 350 -22.06 -28.49 25.50
C ILE A 350 -21.99 -27.55 26.70
N PHE A 351 -22.61 -27.99 27.80
CA PHE A 351 -22.51 -27.35 29.10
C PHE A 351 -21.05 -27.25 29.53
N THR A 352 -20.50 -26.04 29.60
CA THR A 352 -19.38 -25.74 30.49
C THR A 352 -19.87 -25.83 31.94
N ARG A 353 -19.96 -27.03 32.51
CA ARG A 353 -19.92 -27.17 33.97
C ARG A 353 -18.46 -27.22 34.41
N SER A 354 -17.86 -26.04 34.50
CA SER A 354 -16.60 -25.84 35.21
C SER A 354 -16.63 -24.57 36.07
N SER A 355 -17.54 -24.56 37.05
CA SER A 355 -17.38 -24.05 38.43
C SER A 355 -18.76 -23.80 39.06
N PRO A 356 -19.08 -24.32 40.26
CA PRO A 356 -20.38 -24.10 40.92
C PRO A 356 -20.67 -22.64 41.36
N THR A 357 -19.83 -21.65 41.05
CA THR A 357 -19.94 -20.29 41.61
C THR A 357 -20.34 -19.18 40.64
N SER A 358 -20.59 -19.44 39.35
CA SER A 358 -21.00 -18.37 38.43
C SER A 358 -22.48 -18.47 38.00
N LYS A 359 -23.30 -17.50 38.42
CA LYS A 359 -24.71 -17.31 38.04
C LYS A 359 -24.87 -16.78 36.60
N ARG A 360 -24.15 -17.34 35.62
CA ARG A 360 -24.31 -17.04 34.18
C ARG A 360 -24.19 -18.32 33.36
N ALA A 361 -25.22 -19.15 33.38
CA ALA A 361 -25.43 -20.19 32.37
C ALA A 361 -26.57 -19.70 31.46
N LYS A 362 -26.22 -18.91 30.44
CA LYS A 362 -27.04 -18.79 29.23
C LYS A 362 -26.44 -19.75 28.20
N GLU A 363 -27.31 -20.37 27.42
CA GLU A 363 -26.99 -21.28 26.32
C GLU A 363 -26.16 -20.56 25.25
N ASP A 364 -24.85 -20.46 25.44
CA ASP A 364 -23.96 -19.90 24.43
C ASP A 364 -23.60 -21.00 23.44
N LEU A 365 -24.35 -21.05 22.33
CA LEU A 365 -24.04 -21.89 21.17
C LEU A 365 -22.61 -21.61 20.70
N ILE A 366 -21.75 -22.63 20.67
CA ILE A 366 -20.39 -22.47 20.18
C ILE A 366 -20.41 -22.46 18.65
N PRO A 367 -19.87 -21.41 17.98
CA PRO A 367 -19.78 -21.39 16.53
C PRO A 367 -18.91 -22.55 16.01
N ILE A 368 -19.43 -23.31 15.05
CA ILE A 368 -18.71 -24.43 14.42
C ILE A 368 -17.42 -23.98 13.72
N GLU A 369 -17.31 -22.68 13.40
CA GLU A 369 -16.10 -22.06 12.87
C GLU A 369 -14.90 -22.17 13.81
N LEU A 370 -15.12 -22.37 15.11
CA LEU A 370 -14.08 -22.52 16.13
C LEU A 370 -13.62 -23.97 16.34
N LEU A 371 -14.31 -24.96 15.75
CA LEU A 371 -14.00 -26.38 15.88
C LEU A 371 -12.70 -26.74 15.13
N ASN A 372 -11.64 -27.07 15.84
CA ASN A 372 -10.34 -27.37 15.21
C ASN A 372 -10.19 -28.86 14.90
N ASP A 373 -10.39 -29.69 15.91
CA ASP A 373 -10.13 -31.12 15.83
C ASP A 373 -11.23 -31.88 16.63
N ILE A 374 -11.61 -33.06 16.15
CA ILE A 374 -12.38 -34.07 16.90
C ILE A 374 -11.42 -35.22 17.23
N VAL A 375 -11.44 -35.69 18.47
CA VAL A 375 -10.54 -36.73 18.98
C VAL A 375 -11.37 -37.88 19.52
N LEU A 376 -11.08 -39.08 19.00
CA LEU A 376 -11.76 -40.33 19.33
C LEU A 376 -10.70 -41.34 19.76
N ASP A 377 -10.67 -41.71 21.04
CA ASP A 377 -9.72 -42.69 21.59
C ASP A 377 -10.50 -43.78 22.31
N ILE A 378 -10.25 -45.05 21.98
CA ILE A 378 -10.96 -46.18 22.58
C ILE A 378 -10.83 -46.15 24.11
N GLY A 379 -11.95 -46.34 24.79
CA GLY A 379 -12.02 -46.31 26.26
C GLY A 379 -11.97 -44.90 26.86
N ARG A 380 -11.98 -43.85 26.05
CA ARG A 380 -12.08 -42.45 26.49
C ARG A 380 -13.34 -41.80 25.94
N ARG A 381 -13.78 -40.74 26.61
CA ARG A 381 -14.87 -39.88 26.11
C ARG A 381 -14.40 -39.15 24.86
N ALA A 382 -15.20 -39.22 23.80
CA ALA A 382 -15.00 -38.43 22.59
C ALA A 382 -14.96 -36.93 22.94
N LEU A 383 -14.04 -36.19 22.33
CA LEU A 383 -13.89 -34.76 22.60
C LEU A 383 -13.56 -34.00 21.33
N CYS A 384 -13.69 -32.68 21.41
CA CYS A 384 -13.23 -31.77 20.40
C CYS A 384 -12.37 -30.65 20.99
N TRP A 385 -11.54 -30.08 20.13
CA TRP A 385 -10.76 -28.89 20.42
C TRP A 385 -11.46 -27.67 19.83
N ILE A 386 -11.80 -26.72 20.69
CA ILE A 386 -12.47 -25.48 20.32
C ILE A 386 -11.69 -24.34 20.96
N ASP A 387 -11.09 -23.51 20.12
CA ASP A 387 -10.32 -22.33 20.56
C ASP A 387 -9.37 -22.60 21.75
N GLY A 388 -8.56 -23.66 21.64
CA GLY A 388 -7.60 -24.06 22.67
C GLY A 388 -8.18 -24.79 23.89
N SER A 389 -9.50 -24.96 23.97
CA SER A 389 -10.19 -25.68 25.03
C SER A 389 -10.66 -27.06 24.57
N ARG A 390 -10.69 -28.02 25.50
CA ARG A 390 -11.25 -29.36 25.26
C ARG A 390 -12.71 -29.39 25.68
N VAL A 391 -13.53 -29.99 24.83
CA VAL A 391 -14.97 -30.01 25.01
C VAL A 391 -15.47 -31.42 24.66
N HIS A 392 -16.14 -32.11 25.59
CA HIS A 392 -16.63 -33.47 25.35
C HIS A 392 -17.83 -33.48 24.42
N LEU A 393 -17.87 -34.45 23.50
CA LEU A 393 -18.96 -34.58 22.54
C LEU A 393 -20.22 -35.20 23.15
N CYS A 394 -20.13 -35.84 24.33
CA CYS A 394 -21.28 -36.45 25.00
C CYS A 394 -21.25 -36.10 26.50
N ASP A 395 -22.42 -35.76 27.04
CA ASP A 395 -22.61 -35.46 28.47
C ASP A 395 -22.54 -36.72 29.35
N ASP A 396 -22.85 -37.89 28.78
CA ASP A 396 -22.71 -39.17 29.47
C ASP A 396 -21.23 -39.43 29.76
N GLU A 397 -20.89 -39.45 31.05
CA GLU A 397 -19.51 -39.65 31.51
C GLU A 397 -19.04 -41.08 31.33
N ASP A 398 -19.97 -42.04 31.27
CA ASP A 398 -19.70 -43.46 31.07
C ASP A 398 -19.62 -43.82 29.57
N LYS A 399 -20.11 -42.95 28.69
CA LYS A 399 -20.03 -43.14 27.23
C LYS A 399 -18.61 -42.92 26.73
N VAL A 400 -17.90 -44.02 26.54
CA VAL A 400 -16.58 -44.07 25.91
C VAL A 400 -16.66 -44.46 24.44
N VAL A 401 -15.65 -44.06 23.68
CA VAL A 401 -15.44 -44.51 22.29
C VAL A 401 -15.13 -46.00 22.30
N THR A 402 -15.78 -46.73 21.41
CA THR A 402 -15.67 -48.18 21.26
C THR A 402 -14.89 -48.55 19.99
N GLN A 403 -14.35 -49.77 19.96
CA GLN A 403 -13.71 -50.33 18.77
C GLN A 403 -14.67 -50.33 17.56
N GLY A 404 -15.93 -50.70 17.76
CA GLY A 404 -16.95 -50.72 16.69
C GLY A 404 -17.22 -49.34 16.08
N GLU A 405 -17.16 -48.27 16.87
CA GLU A 405 -17.30 -46.90 16.36
C GLU A 405 -16.10 -46.47 15.49
N ILE A 406 -14.88 -46.85 15.87
CA ILE A 406 -13.68 -46.61 15.05
C ILE A 406 -13.74 -47.42 13.74
N GLU A 407 -14.21 -48.67 13.80
CA GLU A 407 -14.40 -49.52 12.63
C GLU A 407 -15.46 -48.99 11.68
N GLU A 408 -16.59 -48.48 12.21
CA GLU A 408 -17.64 -47.84 11.43
C GLU A 408 -17.11 -46.62 10.65
N ILE A 409 -16.34 -45.75 11.32
CA ILE A 409 -15.71 -44.58 10.66
C ILE A 409 -14.73 -45.05 9.59
N THR A 410 -13.86 -46.01 9.93
CA THR A 410 -12.82 -46.51 9.02
C THR A 410 -13.43 -47.16 7.77
N ALA A 411 -14.52 -47.92 7.94
CA ALA A 411 -15.25 -48.53 6.83
C ALA A 411 -15.83 -47.49 5.85
N ARG A 412 -16.22 -46.31 6.34
CA ARG A 412 -16.70 -45.19 5.51
C ARG A 412 -15.55 -44.46 4.81
N LEU A 413 -14.41 -44.24 5.48
CA LEU A 413 -13.25 -43.52 4.93
C LEU A 413 -12.50 -44.28 3.83
N GLY A 414 -12.47 -45.61 3.91
CA GLY A 414 -11.64 -46.45 3.04
C GLY A 414 -10.22 -46.63 3.58
N THR A 415 -9.21 -46.57 2.71
CA THR A 415 -7.82 -46.94 3.07
C THR A 415 -7.01 -45.73 3.56
N PHE A 416 -6.33 -45.90 4.69
CA PHE A 416 -5.32 -44.94 5.17
C PHE A 416 -4.02 -45.06 4.36
N GLY A 417 -3.43 -43.92 4.02
CA GLY A 417 -2.13 -43.82 3.35
C GLY A 417 -0.96 -44.27 4.23
N SER A 418 0.23 -44.30 3.64
CA SER A 418 1.48 -44.66 4.34
C SER A 418 1.88 -43.70 5.47
N ASP A 419 1.26 -42.53 5.53
CA ASP A 419 1.43 -41.51 6.56
C ASP A 419 0.35 -41.56 7.66
N ASN A 420 -0.45 -42.63 7.70
CA ASN A 420 -1.60 -42.81 8.60
C ASN A 420 -2.68 -41.74 8.46
N ARG A 421 -2.84 -41.16 7.27
CA ARG A 421 -3.92 -40.21 6.96
C ARG A 421 -4.96 -40.77 5.99
N ALA A 422 -6.17 -40.27 6.10
CA ALA A 422 -7.25 -40.46 5.14
C ALA A 422 -8.03 -39.15 4.97
N GLY A 423 -8.61 -38.96 3.79
CA GLY A 423 -9.52 -37.85 3.49
C GLY A 423 -10.88 -38.37 3.01
N LEU A 424 -11.83 -37.46 2.83
CA LEU A 424 -13.14 -37.79 2.28
C LEU A 424 -13.16 -37.61 0.77
N ASP A 425 -13.59 -38.66 0.06
CA ASP A 425 -13.71 -38.70 -1.39
C ASP A 425 -15.17 -38.59 -1.85
N VAL A 426 -15.37 -38.27 -3.14
CA VAL A 426 -16.69 -38.05 -3.78
C VAL A 426 -17.62 -39.27 -3.72
N GLY A 427 -17.09 -40.46 -3.40
CA GLY A 427 -17.91 -41.66 -3.15
C GLY A 427 -18.51 -41.71 -1.74
N ILE A 428 -18.00 -40.90 -0.82
CA ILE A 428 -18.40 -40.83 0.60
C ILE A 428 -19.25 -39.59 0.83
N THR A 429 -18.91 -38.47 0.19
CA THR A 429 -19.62 -37.19 0.31
C THR A 429 -20.27 -36.82 -1.02
N ARG A 430 -21.30 -35.98 -0.99
CA ARG A 430 -21.97 -35.50 -2.21
C ARG A 430 -21.18 -34.41 -2.97
N LYS A 431 -19.99 -34.01 -2.49
CA LYS A 431 -19.21 -32.87 -3.02
C LYS A 431 -17.84 -33.31 -3.55
N MET A 432 -17.22 -32.46 -4.37
CA MET A 432 -15.89 -32.72 -4.94
C MET A 432 -14.77 -32.53 -3.91
N GLY A 433 -14.30 -33.64 -3.33
CA GLY A 433 -13.18 -33.69 -2.38
C GLY A 433 -13.49 -33.01 -1.04
N SER A 434 -12.62 -33.19 -0.05
CA SER A 434 -12.75 -32.56 1.27
C SER A 434 -11.40 -32.09 1.80
N LEU A 435 -11.40 -31.02 2.60
CA LEU A 435 -10.22 -30.53 3.31
C LEU A 435 -10.08 -31.14 4.71
N HIS A 436 -11.06 -31.92 5.18
CA HIS A 436 -10.97 -32.60 6.47
C HIS A 436 -9.94 -33.71 6.41
N ARG A 437 -9.17 -33.86 7.49
CA ARG A 437 -8.12 -34.87 7.61
C ARG A 437 -8.39 -35.82 8.76
N PHE A 438 -8.34 -37.12 8.49
CA PHE A 438 -8.48 -38.18 9.48
C PHE A 438 -7.11 -38.81 9.71
N SER A 439 -6.58 -38.69 10.92
CA SER A 439 -5.26 -39.23 11.31
C SER A 439 -5.46 -40.39 12.28
N ALA A 440 -5.04 -41.59 11.91
CA ALA A 440 -5.16 -42.79 12.73
C ALA A 440 -4.03 -42.91 13.76
N MET A 441 -4.36 -43.39 14.96
CA MET A 441 -3.42 -43.92 15.94
C MET A 441 -3.57 -45.43 15.98
N ARG A 442 -2.44 -46.15 15.86
CA ARG A 442 -2.44 -47.61 15.79
C ARG A 442 -1.72 -48.22 16.98
N ASP A 443 -2.18 -49.40 17.39
CA ASP A 443 -1.44 -50.25 18.33
C ASP A 443 -0.27 -50.98 17.66
N ARG A 444 0.39 -51.88 18.41
CA ARG A 444 1.55 -52.65 17.93
C ARG A 444 1.19 -53.67 16.85
N ASP A 445 -0.06 -54.11 16.82
CA ASP A 445 -0.57 -55.07 15.83
C ASP A 445 -1.14 -54.35 14.59
N GLY A 446 -1.08 -53.02 14.57
CA GLY A 446 -1.51 -52.18 13.46
C GLY A 446 -3.01 -51.86 13.47
N GLN A 447 -3.77 -52.25 14.50
CA GLN A 447 -5.19 -51.91 14.61
C GLN A 447 -5.34 -50.43 14.98
N ILE A 448 -6.36 -49.76 14.41
CA ILE A 448 -6.65 -48.36 14.73
C ILE A 448 -7.34 -48.32 16.09
N ILE A 449 -6.70 -47.69 17.06
CA ILE A 449 -7.19 -47.56 18.45
C ILE A 449 -7.61 -46.13 18.81
N GLY A 450 -7.38 -45.19 17.90
CA GLY A 450 -7.82 -43.81 18.05
C GLY A 450 -7.66 -43.02 16.77
N MET A 451 -8.24 -41.82 16.75
CA MET A 451 -8.30 -40.98 15.57
C MET A 451 -8.40 -39.50 15.92
N THR A 452 -7.70 -38.67 15.16
CA THR A 452 -7.91 -37.21 15.15
C THR A 452 -8.48 -36.77 13.81
N ILE A 453 -9.65 -36.13 13.84
CA ILE A 453 -10.30 -35.54 12.67
C ILE A 453 -10.08 -34.04 12.71
N ARG A 454 -9.23 -33.52 11.82
CA ARG A 454 -8.98 -32.08 11.69
C ARG A 454 -9.98 -31.46 10.73
N ILE A 455 -10.61 -30.38 11.16
CA ILE A 455 -11.61 -29.66 10.36
C ILE A 455 -10.91 -28.74 9.36
N GLY A 456 -11.01 -29.10 8.08
CA GLY A 456 -10.52 -28.32 6.97
C GLY A 456 -11.39 -27.11 6.67
N ARG A 457 -10.75 -26.00 6.31
CA ARG A 457 -11.43 -24.74 5.96
C ARG A 457 -10.76 -24.08 4.75
N ASN A 458 -11.59 -23.44 3.94
CA ASN A 458 -11.15 -22.56 2.88
C ASN A 458 -11.48 -21.10 3.23
N VAL A 459 -10.62 -20.16 2.84
CA VAL A 459 -10.85 -18.73 3.07
C VAL A 459 -10.76 -18.00 1.74
N LEU A 460 -11.92 -17.65 1.18
CA LEU A 460 -12.03 -16.92 -0.09
C LEU A 460 -11.70 -15.44 0.11
N GLY A 461 -11.11 -14.82 -0.92
CA GLY A 461 -10.67 -13.42 -0.91
C GLY A 461 -9.35 -13.20 -0.20
N ASN A 462 -8.71 -14.25 0.33
CA ASN A 462 -7.47 -14.11 1.11
C ASN A 462 -6.35 -13.48 0.28
N ALA A 463 -6.14 -13.96 -0.96
CA ALA A 463 -5.14 -13.47 -1.90
C ALA A 463 -5.54 -12.18 -2.65
N ALA A 464 -6.65 -11.53 -2.29
CA ALA A 464 -7.13 -10.29 -2.93
C ALA A 464 -6.10 -9.15 -2.91
N MET A 465 -5.23 -9.08 -1.90
CA MET A 465 -4.15 -8.08 -1.87
C MET A 465 -3.04 -8.33 -2.90
N LEU A 466 -3.11 -9.39 -3.71
CA LEU A 466 -2.13 -9.76 -4.74
C LEU A 466 -2.75 -9.81 -6.15
N MET A 467 -3.93 -9.21 -6.39
CA MET A 467 -4.59 -9.28 -7.71
C MET A 467 -3.67 -8.82 -8.85
N ASP A 468 -2.96 -7.71 -8.67
CA ASP A 468 -1.96 -7.20 -9.62
C ASP A 468 -0.81 -8.20 -9.83
N VAL A 469 -0.24 -8.73 -8.74
CA VAL A 469 0.86 -9.69 -8.81
C VAL A 469 0.44 -10.95 -9.55
N LEU A 470 -0.77 -11.46 -9.27
CA LEU A 470 -1.28 -12.70 -9.84
C LEU A 470 -1.70 -12.54 -11.31
N ASN A 471 -2.34 -11.43 -11.68
CA ASN A 471 -2.94 -11.25 -13.01
C ASN A 471 -2.10 -10.37 -13.96
N HIS A 472 -1.45 -9.32 -13.46
CA HIS A 472 -0.69 -8.36 -14.26
C HIS A 472 0.73 -8.82 -14.58
N THR A 473 1.26 -9.81 -13.85
CA THR A 473 2.63 -10.32 -14.03
C THR A 473 2.68 -11.84 -14.24
N ASN A 474 3.76 -12.32 -14.85
CA ASN A 474 4.11 -13.75 -14.90
C ASN A 474 5.28 -14.11 -13.97
N MET A 475 5.60 -13.24 -13.01
CA MET A 475 6.67 -13.45 -12.05
C MET A 475 6.31 -14.53 -11.03
N SER A 476 7.32 -15.30 -10.60
CA SER A 476 7.17 -16.30 -9.56
C SER A 476 7.07 -15.63 -8.19
N VAL A 477 6.18 -16.14 -7.33
CA VAL A 477 5.86 -15.55 -6.02
C VAL A 477 6.23 -16.53 -4.91
N LEU A 478 7.05 -16.08 -3.96
CA LEU A 478 7.37 -16.81 -2.74
C LEU A 478 6.71 -16.16 -1.54
N ILE A 479 5.84 -16.90 -0.87
CA ILE A 479 5.18 -16.47 0.35
C ILE A 479 6.01 -16.94 1.55
N LEU A 480 6.52 -15.99 2.32
CA LEU A 480 7.37 -16.23 3.48
C LEU A 480 6.60 -15.93 4.76
N GLY A 481 6.81 -16.77 5.77
CA GLY A 481 6.23 -16.56 7.09
C GLY A 481 6.44 -17.75 8.01
N GLU A 482 6.20 -17.52 9.29
CA GLU A 482 6.23 -18.57 10.31
C GLU A 482 5.15 -19.65 10.03
N PRO A 483 5.21 -20.87 10.61
CA PRO A 483 4.13 -21.86 10.43
C PRO A 483 2.79 -21.20 10.80
N GLY A 484 1.61 -21.58 10.34
CA GLY A 484 0.35 -20.95 10.82
C GLY A 484 0.15 -19.43 10.59
N SER A 485 1.03 -18.76 9.84
CA SER A 485 0.86 -17.35 9.40
C SER A 485 -0.16 -17.18 8.27
N GLY A 486 -0.75 -18.28 7.77
CA GLY A 486 -1.74 -18.27 6.70
C GLY A 486 -1.18 -18.51 5.29
N LYS A 487 0.11 -18.87 5.15
CA LYS A 487 0.76 -19.12 3.84
C LYS A 487 -0.04 -20.07 2.94
N THR A 488 -0.39 -21.25 3.44
CA THR A 488 -1.15 -22.26 2.69
C THR A 488 -2.51 -21.72 2.25
N THR A 489 -3.18 -20.90 3.08
CA THR A 489 -4.44 -20.25 2.70
C THR A 489 -4.26 -19.29 1.52
N ILE A 490 -3.17 -18.53 1.51
CA ILE A 490 -2.83 -17.61 0.41
C ILE A 490 -2.48 -18.41 -0.85
N VAL A 491 -1.63 -19.42 -0.72
CA VAL A 491 -1.21 -20.31 -1.83
C VAL A 491 -2.43 -20.98 -2.47
N ARG A 492 -3.32 -21.53 -1.65
CA ARG A 492 -4.55 -22.19 -2.10
C ARG A 492 -5.47 -21.23 -2.85
N GLU A 493 -5.69 -20.03 -2.32
CA GLU A 493 -6.55 -19.06 -2.99
C GLU A 493 -5.91 -18.52 -4.28
N ALA A 494 -4.60 -18.27 -4.29
CA ALA A 494 -3.86 -17.90 -5.50
C ALA A 494 -3.95 -19.00 -6.57
N THR A 495 -3.93 -20.28 -6.17
CA THR A 495 -4.13 -21.43 -7.07
C THR A 495 -5.49 -21.33 -7.76
N ARG A 496 -6.56 -21.15 -6.98
CA ARG A 496 -7.93 -21.04 -7.48
C ARG A 496 -8.08 -19.93 -8.52
N MET A 497 -7.50 -18.77 -8.22
CA MET A 497 -7.59 -17.58 -9.06
C MET A 497 -6.81 -17.77 -10.37
N LEU A 498 -5.57 -18.26 -10.30
CA LEU A 498 -4.76 -18.49 -11.49
C LEU A 498 -5.32 -19.60 -12.39
N ALA A 499 -6.00 -20.60 -11.80
CA ALA A 499 -6.57 -21.72 -12.53
C ALA A 499 -7.78 -21.38 -13.40
N GLN A 500 -8.33 -20.16 -13.28
CA GLN A 500 -9.43 -19.73 -14.14
C GLN A 500 -9.02 -19.72 -15.62
N ASP A 501 -7.81 -19.20 -15.91
CA ASP A 501 -7.35 -19.01 -17.29
C ASP A 501 -6.00 -19.68 -17.59
N LYS A 502 -5.37 -20.33 -16.61
CA LYS A 502 -4.05 -20.96 -16.76
C LYS A 502 -4.09 -22.46 -16.45
N ASN A 503 -3.25 -23.23 -17.14
CA ASN A 503 -2.96 -24.62 -16.76
C ASN A 503 -2.13 -24.62 -15.47
N VAL A 504 -2.80 -24.77 -14.33
CA VAL A 504 -2.21 -24.77 -12.99
C VAL A 504 -2.13 -26.20 -12.47
N ILE A 505 -0.94 -26.59 -12.01
CA ILE A 505 -0.73 -27.89 -11.36
C ILE A 505 -0.15 -27.68 -9.96
N VAL A 506 -0.83 -28.24 -8.97
CA VAL A 506 -0.38 -28.29 -7.58
C VAL A 506 0.46 -29.55 -7.39
N VAL A 507 1.72 -29.39 -6.98
CA VAL A 507 2.55 -30.48 -6.43
C VAL A 507 2.33 -30.47 -4.92
N ASP A 508 1.38 -31.31 -4.47
CA ASP A 508 0.86 -31.27 -3.10
C ASP A 508 1.54 -32.33 -2.23
N THR A 509 2.49 -31.89 -1.40
CA THR A 509 3.36 -32.81 -0.65
C THR A 509 2.70 -33.33 0.63
N SER A 510 2.00 -32.46 1.34
CA SER A 510 1.37 -32.78 2.63
C SER A 510 -0.16 -32.85 2.51
N ASN A 511 -0.68 -32.79 1.28
CA ASN A 511 -2.11 -32.68 0.96
C ASN A 511 -2.79 -31.47 1.61
N GLU A 512 -2.03 -30.44 1.96
CA GLU A 512 -2.53 -29.28 2.69
C GLU A 512 -3.26 -28.32 1.74
N ILE A 513 -2.94 -28.28 0.44
CA ILE A 513 -3.60 -27.37 -0.50
C ILE A 513 -4.97 -27.91 -0.91
N ALA A 514 -5.02 -29.17 -1.33
CA ALA A 514 -6.18 -29.77 -1.99
C ALA A 514 -6.91 -30.84 -1.16
N GLY A 515 -6.42 -31.17 0.04
CA GLY A 515 -7.02 -32.16 0.95
C GLY A 515 -6.51 -33.59 0.74
N ASP A 516 -6.70 -34.46 1.74
CA ASP A 516 -6.15 -35.83 1.78
C ASP A 516 -6.89 -36.85 0.90
N GLY A 517 -8.10 -36.52 0.40
CA GLY A 517 -8.86 -37.40 -0.51
C GLY A 517 -8.16 -37.60 -1.85
N LYS A 518 -8.47 -38.66 -2.60
CA LYS A 518 -7.98 -38.89 -3.97
C LYS A 518 -8.47 -37.82 -4.95
N THR A 519 -9.67 -37.31 -4.73
CA THR A 519 -10.25 -36.21 -5.50
C THR A 519 -9.88 -34.89 -4.83
N PRO A 520 -9.23 -33.93 -5.54
CA PRO A 520 -8.89 -32.65 -4.96
C PRO A 520 -10.15 -31.85 -4.60
N HIS A 521 -10.09 -31.12 -3.50
CA HIS A 521 -11.17 -30.24 -3.08
C HIS A 521 -11.34 -29.06 -4.06
N ARG A 522 -12.58 -28.66 -4.33
CA ARG A 522 -12.95 -27.53 -5.23
C ARG A 522 -12.31 -26.18 -4.93
N CYS A 523 -11.72 -26.00 -3.74
CA CYS A 523 -11.05 -24.75 -3.34
C CYS A 523 -9.90 -24.37 -4.28
N ILE A 524 -9.31 -25.31 -5.02
CA ILE A 524 -8.25 -25.02 -5.99
C ILE A 524 -8.79 -24.68 -7.39
N GLY A 525 -10.11 -24.57 -7.57
CA GLY A 525 -10.74 -24.24 -8.85
C GLY A 525 -10.52 -25.34 -9.89
N LEU A 526 -10.09 -24.94 -11.10
CA LEU A 526 -9.81 -25.86 -12.20
C LEU A 526 -8.39 -26.45 -12.15
N ALA A 527 -7.61 -26.16 -11.11
CA ALA A 527 -6.25 -26.65 -10.98
C ALA A 527 -6.21 -28.18 -10.89
N ARG A 528 -5.17 -28.76 -11.47
CA ARG A 528 -4.87 -30.19 -11.33
C ARG A 528 -3.93 -30.42 -10.16
N ARG A 529 -3.89 -31.65 -9.64
CA ARG A 529 -3.02 -32.03 -8.54
C ARG A 529 -2.17 -33.24 -8.89
N MET A 530 -0.89 -33.17 -8.51
CA MET A 530 0.00 -34.33 -8.37
C MET A 530 0.31 -34.51 -6.88
N MET A 531 -0.02 -35.68 -6.33
CA MET A 531 0.29 -36.02 -4.94
C MET A 531 1.74 -36.50 -4.85
N VAL A 532 2.45 -36.07 -3.81
CA VAL A 532 3.83 -36.52 -3.58
C VAL A 532 3.82 -37.71 -2.62
N PRO A 533 4.42 -38.87 -2.98
CA PRO A 533 4.41 -40.05 -2.11
C PRO A 533 5.13 -39.89 -0.77
N SER A 534 6.16 -39.05 -0.73
CA SER A 534 6.88 -38.71 0.49
C SER A 534 7.61 -37.38 0.33
N LEU A 535 7.91 -36.75 1.48
CA LEU A 535 8.63 -35.48 1.54
C LEU A 535 9.89 -35.44 0.65
N ASP A 536 10.71 -36.48 0.62
CA ASP A 536 11.96 -36.51 -0.17
C ASP A 536 11.75 -36.66 -1.68
N LYS A 537 10.53 -37.01 -2.11
CA LYS A 537 10.17 -37.19 -3.52
C LYS A 537 9.61 -35.93 -4.18
N GLN A 538 9.36 -34.87 -3.42
CA GLN A 538 8.79 -33.61 -3.94
C GLN A 538 9.58 -33.08 -5.15
N SER A 539 10.91 -33.00 -5.02
CA SER A 539 11.78 -32.57 -6.14
C SER A 539 11.63 -33.42 -7.40
N ALA A 540 11.47 -34.73 -7.29
CA ALA A 540 11.27 -35.62 -8.44
C ALA A 540 9.91 -35.38 -9.11
N VAL A 541 8.85 -35.23 -8.31
CA VAL A 541 7.49 -34.95 -8.80
C VAL A 541 7.41 -33.57 -9.46
N MET A 542 8.15 -32.57 -8.96
CA MET A 542 8.28 -31.26 -9.63
C MET A 542 8.86 -31.41 -11.04
N ILE A 543 9.91 -32.21 -11.21
CA ILE A 543 10.52 -32.44 -12.53
C ILE A 543 9.58 -33.23 -13.45
N GLU A 544 8.95 -34.28 -12.94
CA GLU A 544 7.94 -35.07 -13.65
C GLU A 544 6.79 -34.19 -14.16
N CYS A 545 6.29 -33.29 -13.33
CA CYS A 545 5.22 -32.36 -13.67
C CYS A 545 5.53 -31.55 -14.92
N VAL A 546 6.74 -30.99 -15.01
CA VAL A 546 7.15 -30.20 -16.18
C VAL A 546 7.41 -31.08 -17.40
N GLN A 547 7.94 -32.29 -17.21
CA GLN A 547 8.20 -33.22 -18.31
C GLN A 547 6.91 -33.73 -18.97
N ASN A 548 5.86 -33.96 -18.17
CA ASN A 548 4.69 -34.72 -18.64
C ASN A 548 3.41 -33.88 -18.80
N HIS A 549 3.31 -32.70 -18.17
CA HIS A 549 2.04 -31.97 -18.09
C HIS A 549 2.08 -30.51 -18.52
N THR A 550 3.25 -30.01 -18.94
CA THR A 550 3.43 -28.67 -19.52
C THR A 550 2.64 -27.57 -18.78
N PRO A 551 2.83 -27.40 -17.46
CA PRO A 551 2.08 -26.42 -16.68
C PRO A 551 2.47 -24.98 -17.06
N HIS A 552 1.50 -24.07 -17.09
CA HIS A 552 1.78 -22.63 -17.10
C HIS A 552 2.24 -22.16 -15.71
N VAL A 553 1.62 -22.72 -14.66
CA VAL A 553 1.93 -22.42 -13.25
C VAL A 553 2.08 -23.72 -12.47
N MET A 554 3.14 -23.82 -11.71
CA MET A 554 3.32 -24.86 -10.69
C MET A 554 3.16 -24.25 -9.31
N VAL A 555 2.30 -24.88 -8.49
CA VAL A 555 2.06 -24.47 -7.11
C VAL A 555 2.62 -25.52 -6.15
N ILE A 556 3.31 -25.06 -5.11
CA ILE A 556 3.94 -25.91 -4.09
C ILE A 556 3.61 -25.31 -2.73
N ASP A 557 3.14 -26.10 -1.77
CA ASP A 557 2.80 -25.56 -0.45
C ASP A 557 4.04 -25.03 0.27
N GLU A 558 5.08 -25.86 0.42
CA GLU A 558 6.30 -25.47 1.10
C GLU A 558 7.55 -26.02 0.39
N ILE A 559 8.55 -25.15 0.21
CA ILE A 559 9.90 -25.54 -0.20
C ILE A 559 10.82 -25.43 1.02
N GLY A 560 11.38 -26.56 1.44
CA GLY A 560 12.14 -26.71 2.68
C GLY A 560 13.46 -27.46 2.55
N ARG A 561 13.80 -28.01 1.37
CA ARG A 561 15.03 -28.81 1.19
C ARG A 561 15.89 -28.36 0.00
N PRO A 562 17.23 -28.55 0.04
CA PRO A 562 18.13 -28.16 -1.07
C PRO A 562 17.75 -28.74 -2.44
N LYS A 563 17.32 -30.00 -2.49
CA LYS A 563 16.90 -30.65 -3.75
C LYS A 563 15.69 -29.97 -4.39
N GLU A 564 14.78 -29.44 -3.57
CA GLU A 564 13.60 -28.71 -4.04
C GLU A 564 13.98 -27.33 -4.57
N VAL A 565 14.99 -26.68 -3.98
CA VAL A 565 15.53 -25.41 -4.48
C VAL A 565 16.12 -25.59 -5.88
N GLN A 566 16.91 -26.66 -6.08
CA GLN A 566 17.45 -27.01 -7.40
C GLN A 566 16.33 -27.34 -8.40
N ALA A 567 15.33 -28.10 -7.99
CA ALA A 567 14.17 -28.40 -8.82
C ALA A 567 13.39 -27.14 -9.19
N ALA A 568 13.15 -26.22 -8.24
CA ALA A 568 12.47 -24.95 -8.49
C ALA A 568 13.22 -24.09 -9.52
N SER A 569 14.55 -24.00 -9.40
CA SER A 569 15.38 -23.32 -10.39
C SER A 569 15.25 -23.96 -11.79
N THR A 570 15.28 -25.29 -11.86
CA THR A 570 15.09 -26.03 -13.12
C THR A 570 13.71 -25.80 -13.73
N VAL A 571 12.65 -25.82 -12.92
CA VAL A 571 11.27 -25.56 -13.34
C VAL A 571 11.15 -24.13 -13.88
N LYS A 572 11.74 -23.15 -13.21
CA LYS A 572 11.75 -21.74 -13.64
C LYS A 572 12.50 -21.55 -14.96
N GLN A 573 13.65 -22.20 -15.13
CA GLN A 573 14.43 -22.17 -16.37
C GLN A 573 13.66 -22.76 -17.57
N ARG A 574 12.70 -23.66 -17.32
CA ARG A 574 11.78 -24.18 -18.34
C ARG A 574 10.58 -23.25 -18.63
N GLY A 575 10.57 -22.04 -18.08
CA GLY A 575 9.55 -21.03 -18.34
C GLY A 575 8.27 -21.18 -17.51
N VAL A 576 8.24 -22.09 -16.53
CA VAL A 576 7.07 -22.30 -15.68
C VAL A 576 7.06 -21.28 -14.54
N ARG A 577 5.91 -20.63 -14.32
CA ARG A 577 5.70 -19.72 -13.19
C ARG A 577 5.53 -20.52 -11.90
N LEU A 578 6.20 -20.13 -10.83
CA LEU A 578 6.10 -20.79 -9.52
C LEU A 578 5.32 -19.94 -8.52
N ILE A 579 4.38 -20.56 -7.81
CA ILE A 579 3.77 -20.01 -6.60
C ILE A 579 4.11 -20.97 -5.47
N ALA A 580 4.89 -20.52 -4.49
CA ALA A 580 5.29 -21.38 -3.40
C ALA A 580 5.32 -20.66 -2.06
N SER A 581 5.43 -21.41 -0.96
CA SER A 581 5.77 -20.84 0.33
C SER A 581 7.07 -21.42 0.90
N ALA A 582 7.66 -20.70 1.85
CA ALA A 582 8.78 -21.17 2.66
C ALA A 582 8.75 -20.53 4.06
N HIS A 583 9.50 -21.10 4.99
CA HIS A 583 9.57 -20.59 6.36
C HIS A 583 10.50 -19.35 6.48
N GLY A 584 10.08 -18.39 7.31
CA GLY A 584 10.89 -17.24 7.71
C GLY A 584 10.51 -15.93 7.00
N ASN A 585 11.49 -15.06 6.79
CA ASN A 585 11.38 -13.80 6.04
C ASN A 585 12.59 -13.67 5.09
N LEU A 586 12.63 -12.67 4.21
CA LEU A 586 13.65 -12.53 3.17
C LEU A 586 15.08 -12.48 3.75
N ARG A 587 15.29 -11.73 4.85
CA ARG A 587 16.58 -11.64 5.53
C ARG A 587 17.00 -12.99 6.12
N GLY A 588 16.07 -13.72 6.72
CA GLY A 588 16.30 -15.07 7.26
C GLY A 588 16.58 -16.10 6.16
N LEU A 589 15.79 -16.08 5.09
CA LEU A 589 15.95 -16.96 3.94
C LEU A 589 17.32 -16.79 3.28
N LEU A 590 17.78 -15.54 3.12
CA LEU A 590 19.07 -15.25 2.51
C LEU A 590 20.26 -15.80 3.34
N LYS A 591 20.12 -15.91 4.67
CA LYS A 591 21.12 -16.52 5.57
C LYS A 591 21.08 -18.05 5.56
N ASN A 592 19.96 -18.64 5.14
CA ASN A 592 19.79 -20.09 5.10
C ASN A 592 20.57 -20.66 3.90
N LYS A 593 21.66 -21.39 4.15
CA LYS A 593 22.54 -21.95 3.11
C LYS A 593 21.84 -22.95 2.20
N ASP A 594 20.82 -23.62 2.72
CA ASP A 594 20.08 -24.65 2.00
C ASP A 594 19.00 -24.05 1.09
N LEU A 595 18.42 -22.92 1.50
CA LEU A 595 17.25 -22.31 0.85
C LEU A 595 17.50 -20.98 0.14
N ASN A 596 18.63 -20.31 0.37
CA ASN A 596 18.90 -18.99 -0.21
C ASN A 596 18.97 -19.00 -1.75
N GLY A 597 19.13 -20.16 -2.38
CA GLY A 597 19.04 -20.31 -3.84
C GLY A 597 17.69 -19.87 -4.41
N LEU A 598 16.60 -19.92 -3.62
CA LEU A 598 15.28 -19.42 -4.04
C LEU A 598 15.30 -17.92 -4.38
N VAL A 599 16.21 -17.17 -3.75
CA VAL A 599 16.40 -15.72 -3.92
C VAL A 599 17.75 -15.37 -4.56
N GLY A 600 18.34 -16.30 -5.30
CA GLY A 600 19.54 -16.07 -6.11
C GLY A 600 20.85 -16.47 -5.43
N GLY A 601 20.81 -16.94 -4.18
CA GLY A 601 21.96 -17.45 -3.43
C GLY A 601 23.00 -16.39 -3.04
N GLN A 602 24.05 -16.83 -2.35
CA GLN A 602 25.20 -16.00 -1.98
C GLN A 602 26.51 -16.61 -2.46
N GLU A 603 27.45 -15.75 -2.84
CA GLU A 603 28.81 -16.11 -3.19
C GLU A 603 29.79 -15.04 -2.71
N ARG A 604 30.99 -15.48 -2.29
CA ARG A 604 32.09 -14.58 -1.93
C ARG A 604 33.00 -14.43 -3.13
N ILE A 605 33.13 -13.20 -3.62
CA ILE A 605 34.02 -12.84 -4.72
C ILE A 605 35.15 -11.95 -4.20
N THR A 606 36.35 -12.12 -4.75
CA THR A 606 37.47 -11.21 -4.52
C THR A 606 37.58 -10.29 -5.72
N ILE A 607 37.46 -8.99 -5.50
CA ILE A 607 37.57 -7.97 -6.55
C ILE A 607 38.92 -7.24 -6.47
N GLY A 608 39.38 -6.74 -7.62
CA GLY A 608 40.61 -5.95 -7.72
C GLY A 608 40.49 -4.57 -7.05
N ASP A 609 41.62 -3.88 -6.89
CA ASP A 609 41.69 -2.63 -6.11
C ASP A 609 40.85 -1.48 -6.70
N GLU A 610 40.77 -1.39 -8.03
CA GLU A 610 39.95 -0.38 -8.70
C GLU A 610 38.46 -0.62 -8.47
N MET A 611 37.97 -1.82 -8.73
CA MET A 611 36.57 -2.19 -8.45
C MET A 611 36.23 -2.05 -6.96
N ALA A 612 37.16 -2.37 -6.06
CA ALA A 612 36.95 -2.18 -4.62
C ALA A 612 36.75 -0.70 -4.25
N LYS A 613 37.51 0.20 -4.88
CA LYS A 613 37.34 1.65 -4.71
C LYS A 613 36.03 2.15 -5.32
N GLU A 614 35.68 1.69 -6.52
CA GLU A 614 34.41 2.06 -7.17
C GLU A 614 33.19 1.60 -6.37
N GLU A 615 33.22 0.37 -5.87
CA GLU A 615 32.15 -0.19 -5.08
C GLU A 615 32.03 0.49 -3.71
N ALA A 616 33.14 0.88 -3.10
CA ALA A 616 33.14 1.71 -1.89
C ALA A 616 32.52 3.10 -2.16
N LYS A 617 32.84 3.74 -3.30
CA LYS A 617 32.19 5.00 -3.72
C LYS A 617 30.69 4.81 -3.92
N ARG A 618 30.27 3.74 -4.58
CA ARG A 618 28.84 3.41 -4.81
C ARG A 618 28.10 3.22 -3.49
N LYS A 619 28.65 2.43 -2.55
CA LYS A 619 28.07 2.21 -1.22
C LYS A 619 28.00 3.49 -0.40
N LYS A 620 29.05 4.33 -0.45
CA LYS A 620 29.04 5.65 0.20
C LYS A 620 27.91 6.54 -0.33
N LYS A 621 27.69 6.56 -1.65
CA LYS A 621 26.57 7.28 -2.26
C LYS A 621 25.22 6.74 -1.78
N LEU A 622 25.03 5.41 -1.81
CA LEU A 622 23.80 4.78 -1.35
C LEU A 622 23.50 5.01 0.13
N ALA A 623 24.53 5.06 0.98
CA ALA A 623 24.37 5.32 2.39
C ALA A 623 24.00 6.79 2.66
N LEU A 624 24.58 7.72 1.88
CA LEU A 624 24.17 9.12 1.88
C LEU A 624 22.70 9.26 1.50
N ASP A 625 22.21 8.42 0.57
CA ASP A 625 20.81 8.40 0.11
C ASP A 625 19.80 7.77 1.12
N GLN A 626 20.25 7.19 2.26
CA GLN A 626 19.40 6.54 3.28
C GLN A 626 19.55 7.13 4.71
N GLY A 627 20.28 8.22 4.88
CA GLY A 627 20.14 9.06 6.08
C GLY A 627 20.82 8.66 7.37
N GLY A 628 21.75 7.73 7.30
CA GLY A 628 22.51 7.31 8.48
C GLY A 628 24.00 7.38 8.24
N ASN A 629 24.71 7.85 9.27
CA ASN A 629 26.17 7.81 9.43
C ASN A 629 26.76 6.46 8.98
N TYR A 630 27.18 6.40 7.72
CA TYR A 630 27.97 5.28 7.22
C TYR A 630 29.33 5.32 7.94
N ARG A 631 29.52 4.39 8.89
CA ARG A 631 30.88 4.00 9.26
C ARG A 631 31.39 3.15 8.10
N PRO A 632 32.45 3.56 7.39
CA PRO A 632 33.02 2.72 6.36
C PRO A 632 33.40 1.38 6.97
N VAL A 633 32.66 0.34 6.61
CA VAL A 633 33.17 -1.02 6.70
C VAL A 633 34.42 -1.00 5.81
N GLY A 634 35.57 -1.37 6.36
CA GLY A 634 36.85 -1.30 5.65
C GLY A 634 36.73 -1.89 4.25
N ILE A 635 37.50 -1.34 3.30
CA ILE A 635 37.53 -1.80 1.90
C ILE A 635 38.04 -3.24 1.90
N SER A 636 37.13 -4.20 2.06
CA SER A 636 37.41 -5.62 1.93
C SER A 636 37.39 -5.94 0.45
N LYS A 637 38.51 -6.44 -0.07
CA LYS A 637 38.58 -6.98 -1.43
C LYS A 637 37.63 -8.16 -1.61
N THR A 638 37.31 -8.86 -0.51
CA THR A 638 36.32 -9.93 -0.50
C THR A 638 34.94 -9.38 -0.22
N GLN A 639 34.03 -9.52 -1.18
CA GLN A 639 32.63 -9.10 -1.07
C GLN A 639 31.68 -10.27 -1.23
N THR A 640 30.55 -10.20 -0.54
CA THR A 640 29.44 -11.14 -0.75
C THR A 640 28.50 -10.54 -1.80
N LYS A 641 28.22 -11.28 -2.87
CA LYS A 641 27.28 -10.92 -3.92
C LYS A 641 26.25 -12.03 -4.12
N ARG A 642 25.13 -11.67 -4.75
CA ARG A 642 24.13 -12.63 -5.20
C ARG A 642 24.75 -13.48 -6.31
N ARG A 643 24.54 -14.80 -6.28
CA ARG A 643 25.16 -15.75 -7.22
C ARG A 643 24.48 -15.78 -8.58
N SER A 644 23.16 -15.65 -8.60
CA SER A 644 22.32 -15.83 -9.79
C SER A 644 21.01 -15.06 -9.65
N ASP A 645 20.20 -15.01 -10.70
CA ASP A 645 18.87 -14.44 -10.61
C ASP A 645 17.96 -15.22 -9.65
N PRO A 646 17.11 -14.53 -8.87
CA PRO A 646 16.15 -15.18 -8.00
C PRO A 646 15.23 -16.13 -8.78
N THR A 647 15.00 -17.31 -8.22
CA THR A 647 13.95 -18.21 -8.73
C THR A 647 12.56 -17.59 -8.53
N PHE A 648 12.41 -16.81 -7.45
CA PHE A 648 11.22 -16.05 -7.10
C PHE A 648 11.50 -14.55 -7.16
N GLU A 649 10.90 -13.87 -8.13
CA GLU A 649 11.10 -12.44 -8.34
C GLU A 649 10.29 -11.57 -7.37
N ILE A 650 9.16 -12.09 -6.87
CA ILE A 650 8.30 -11.41 -5.90
C ILE A 650 8.27 -12.18 -4.59
N ILE A 651 8.46 -11.46 -3.49
CA ILE A 651 8.38 -12.02 -2.12
C ILE A 651 7.20 -11.39 -1.40
N VAL A 652 6.39 -12.22 -0.75
CA VAL A 652 5.28 -11.79 0.10
C VAL A 652 5.56 -12.29 1.51
N GLU A 653 5.84 -11.39 2.45
CA GLU A 653 6.04 -11.74 3.85
C GLU A 653 4.74 -11.55 4.62
N VAL A 654 4.34 -12.59 5.35
CA VAL A 654 3.14 -12.62 6.19
C VAL A 654 3.48 -13.03 7.61
N SER A 655 2.73 -12.48 8.57
CA SER A 655 2.92 -12.75 10.00
C SER A 655 1.68 -13.38 10.62
N ARG A 656 1.88 -14.22 11.64
CA ARG A 656 0.79 -14.73 12.49
C ARG A 656 0.06 -13.61 13.22
N GLU A 657 0.80 -12.60 13.65
CA GLU A 657 0.29 -11.48 14.48
C GLU A 657 -0.53 -10.49 13.66
N SER A 658 -0.27 -10.40 12.34
CA SER A 658 -0.92 -9.43 11.45
C SER A 658 -1.35 -10.08 10.14
N ARG A 659 -2.40 -10.90 10.19
CA ARG A 659 -2.91 -11.67 9.03
C ARG A 659 -3.45 -10.80 7.88
N ASN A 660 -3.81 -9.55 8.19
CA ASN A 660 -4.35 -8.60 7.22
C ASN A 660 -3.33 -7.54 6.79
N GLU A 661 -2.06 -7.69 7.14
CA GLU A 661 -0.99 -6.77 6.74
C GLU A 661 0.19 -7.55 6.15
N TRP A 662 0.49 -7.31 4.88
CA TRP A 662 1.51 -8.06 4.14
C TRP A 662 2.60 -7.12 3.64
N ARG A 663 3.85 -7.58 3.71
CA ARG A 663 4.97 -6.91 3.06
C ARG A 663 5.23 -7.55 1.71
N ILE A 664 5.18 -6.76 0.64
CA ILE A 664 5.39 -7.23 -0.72
C ILE A 664 6.66 -6.59 -1.29
N VAL A 665 7.62 -7.43 -1.62
CA VAL A 665 8.85 -7.06 -2.33
C VAL A 665 8.66 -7.40 -3.79
N THR A 666 8.43 -6.39 -4.62
CA THR A 666 8.15 -6.55 -6.06
C THR A 666 9.40 -6.80 -6.91
N ASN A 667 10.60 -6.65 -6.32
CA ASN A 667 11.87 -6.94 -6.97
C ASN A 667 12.85 -7.56 -5.96
N SER A 668 12.82 -8.89 -5.85
CA SER A 668 13.66 -9.63 -4.91
C SER A 668 15.15 -9.48 -5.21
N ALA A 669 15.57 -9.37 -6.47
CA ALA A 669 16.96 -9.20 -6.86
C ALA A 669 17.56 -7.92 -6.25
N LYS A 670 16.89 -6.78 -6.46
CA LYS A 670 17.28 -5.47 -5.90
C LYS A 670 17.27 -5.50 -4.37
N ALA A 671 16.28 -6.17 -3.77
CA ALA A 671 16.19 -6.29 -2.32
C ALA A 671 17.34 -7.11 -1.73
N VAL A 672 17.67 -8.26 -2.33
CA VAL A 672 18.81 -9.10 -1.93
C VAL A 672 20.12 -8.32 -2.05
N ASP A 673 20.34 -7.63 -3.17
CA ASP A 673 21.56 -6.85 -3.39
C ASP A 673 21.69 -5.73 -2.32
N ARG A 674 20.58 -5.07 -1.95
CA ARG A 674 20.55 -4.10 -0.84
C ARG A 674 20.87 -4.72 0.51
N ILE A 675 20.30 -5.90 0.82
CA ILE A 675 20.57 -6.61 2.08
C ILE A 675 22.05 -6.99 2.18
N LEU A 676 22.64 -7.50 1.09
CA LEU A 676 24.06 -7.88 1.03
C LEU A 676 25.00 -6.68 1.19
N ASP A 677 24.57 -5.51 0.73
CA ASP A 677 25.29 -4.25 0.93
C ASP A 677 25.07 -3.64 2.33
N GLY A 678 24.21 -4.25 3.17
CA GLY A 678 23.92 -3.80 4.53
C GLY A 678 22.88 -2.69 4.62
N PHE A 679 22.12 -2.45 3.55
CA PHE A 679 21.10 -1.41 3.47
C PHE A 679 19.69 -1.94 3.73
N GLN A 680 18.76 -1.01 3.95
CA GLN A 680 17.35 -1.31 3.88
C GLN A 680 16.89 -1.45 2.42
N TYR A 681 15.84 -2.22 2.19
CA TYR A 681 15.24 -2.42 0.87
C TYR A 681 13.79 -1.93 0.83
N GLN A 682 13.37 -1.51 -0.37
CA GLN A 682 12.00 -1.03 -0.60
C GLN A 682 11.00 -2.19 -0.64
N CYS A 683 9.83 -1.95 -0.08
CA CYS A 683 8.69 -2.85 -0.13
C CYS A 683 7.38 -2.07 -0.11
N GLN A 684 6.29 -2.74 -0.49
CA GLN A 684 4.94 -2.26 -0.25
C GLN A 684 4.42 -2.88 1.05
N LEU A 685 3.83 -2.08 1.92
CA LEU A 685 3.04 -2.58 3.05
C LEU A 685 1.59 -2.46 2.63
N ARG A 686 0.94 -3.61 2.38
CA ARG A 686 -0.47 -3.68 2.01
C ARG A 686 -1.30 -4.14 3.20
N LYS A 687 -2.42 -3.46 3.42
CA LYS A 687 -3.37 -3.79 4.50
C LYS A 687 -4.75 -4.01 3.94
N ARG A 688 -5.52 -4.86 4.60
CA ARG A 688 -6.95 -5.06 4.33
C ARG A 688 -7.75 -4.84 5.60
N ASP A 689 -8.82 -4.07 5.51
CA ASP A 689 -9.79 -3.98 6.59
C ASP A 689 -10.53 -5.33 6.73
N PRO A 690 -10.51 -5.98 7.90
CA PRO A 690 -11.14 -7.28 8.09
C PRO A 690 -12.68 -7.25 8.04
N ALA A 691 -13.30 -6.10 8.31
CA ALA A 691 -14.74 -5.93 8.31
C ALA A 691 -15.28 -5.64 6.91
N THR A 692 -14.63 -4.75 6.17
CA THR A 692 -15.11 -4.29 4.85
C THR A 692 -14.41 -4.96 3.68
N GLY A 693 -13.16 -5.39 3.85
CA GLY A 693 -12.30 -5.86 2.76
C GLY A 693 -11.56 -4.75 2.01
N GLU A 694 -11.76 -3.47 2.37
CA GLU A 694 -11.07 -2.33 1.77
C GLU A 694 -9.55 -2.51 1.85
N MET A 695 -8.82 -2.16 0.79
CA MET A 695 -7.37 -2.37 0.69
C MET A 695 -6.58 -1.07 0.60
N TRP A 696 -5.45 -1.08 1.29
CA TRP A 696 -4.66 0.11 1.61
C TRP A 696 -3.19 -0.21 1.38
N MET A 697 -2.38 0.77 0.97
CA MET A 697 -0.95 0.58 0.70
C MET A 697 -0.13 1.79 1.12
N GLU A 698 1.07 1.52 1.62
CA GLU A 698 2.17 2.49 1.66
C GLU A 698 3.46 1.88 1.10
N PHE A 699 4.39 2.75 0.69
CA PHE A 699 5.75 2.34 0.39
C PHE A 699 6.60 2.44 1.66
N GLY A 700 7.31 1.37 2.00
CA GLY A 700 8.15 1.31 3.18
C GLY A 700 9.55 0.78 2.87
N HIS A 701 10.38 0.76 3.91
CA HIS A 701 11.72 0.17 3.89
C HIS A 701 11.82 -0.93 4.97
N ALA A 702 12.65 -1.97 4.75
CA ALA A 702 12.87 -3.10 5.66
C ALA A 702 14.34 -3.55 5.78
#